data_AF-A0A395T7N7-F1
#
_entry.id   AF-A0A395T7N7-F1
#
_cell.length_a   1.000
_cell.length_b   1.000
_cell.length_c   1.000
_cell.angle_alpha   90.00
_cell.angle_beta   90.00
_cell.angle_gamma   90.00
#
_symmetry.space_group_name_H-M   'P 1'
#
loop_
_entity.id
_entity.type
_entity.pdbx_description
1 polymer ?
#
loop_
_entity_poly.entity_id
_entity_poly.type
_entity_poly.pdbx_seq_one_letter_code
_entity_poly.pdbx_strand_id
1 'polypeptide(L)'
;MAIGGWEHSMRRAADDSLQTLKVNWHLGFTAFGGPPVHFKIFHDKFVKKLKWIDEQIYQELFSVSQALSGPASTKMLYCINLIHGGFLQAVLAFLIWSLPGCFGMFGLSVGVSNIGDSLPRAVYALLSGLNAATVGIIALAAVELSDKAITDQTTRLVLSISAMAGLLYNALWYFPVLIVASGCVTVIYDHKWLHPPARAVRKAYLRVRRGRVTEMGNVQGAENGTGSEDDINLREHHTTDEGESEPRVIPREYQLGFSWKSGIAIVIAFLVTFIVVVSIRGTIPGAPLLYKLFANLYLAGTIIFGGGPVVIPLLREYVVAEGWVSPRDFLIGLAIAQSFPGPNFNFAVFLGGLTAANAGYPAIAGALIAYLGIFVPGMVLVHGTMGIWEVLRSRPWVRSALRGINAGAVGLIYTAVYRIWQVGYIDEGFQSGKSLADDPWWVVVTATSFVGVSIQVTMSKDSTSQSILILGGGCFGLATAFELSQKGYKNITVLEKDVNVPSRFSAAYDLNKVIRAEYADDFYTQLALDSIRKWQSDPLYAPHYHQTGFLNVTSGKAAQNTKGAVESYFQSLQKNAAFNGQTTRVNSSQDIKKLVPKFTGPLTGFKGYHNKLAGYGHSANALRAVYKQCVKLGVKFHLGKKDGEVESLLYASNREGTKCIGARTRGGTIHSADKTIVALGADAANLLPQIGKQMTGRAWGVAHIQLTEEEAADLKGIPVTNVRDLAFFFEPDLKTKKLKFCHMGGAFTNYSFSKDGLSLPFPELSDSQFMPLEDETYIRQLLREVFPHLADRPLIDQHLCWFADTDDSDFIIDYVPDTNATLVVLSGDSGHGFKMMPIFGQFVHKLLVEERQDQRKWQWKGGKAKAAAVWRSSDSQELAGVPRAKL
;
A
#
# COMPACT_ATOMS: atom_id res chain seq x y z
N MET A 1 -29.02 -16.20 -38.77
CA MET A 1 -28.52 -16.02 -37.39
C MET A 1 -27.01 -15.72 -37.28
N ALA A 2 -26.23 -15.65 -38.36
CA ALA A 2 -24.77 -15.36 -38.29
C ALA A 2 -24.40 -13.86 -38.31
N ILE A 3 -25.30 -12.97 -38.75
CA ILE A 3 -25.00 -11.53 -38.95
C ILE A 3 -24.98 -10.75 -37.62
N GLY A 4 -25.80 -11.13 -36.63
CA GLY A 4 -25.89 -10.45 -35.34
C GLY A 4 -24.68 -10.66 -34.40
N GLY A 5 -23.93 -11.76 -34.56
CA GLY A 5 -22.72 -12.02 -33.76
C GLY A 5 -21.53 -11.16 -34.18
N TRP A 6 -21.44 -10.82 -35.47
CA TRP A 6 -20.38 -9.98 -36.01
C TRP A 6 -20.57 -8.52 -35.64
N GLU A 7 -21.79 -7.97 -35.79
CA GLU A 7 -22.09 -6.60 -35.34
C GLU A 7 -21.89 -6.43 -33.83
N HIS A 8 -22.26 -7.42 -33.02
CA HIS A 8 -22.07 -7.36 -31.56
C HIS A 8 -20.58 -7.39 -31.19
N SER A 9 -19.77 -8.19 -31.89
CA SER A 9 -18.32 -8.25 -31.69
C SER A 9 -17.62 -6.97 -32.13
N MET A 10 -18.05 -6.36 -33.24
CA MET A 10 -17.52 -5.07 -33.71
C MET A 10 -17.87 -3.93 -32.76
N ARG A 11 -19.10 -3.87 -32.24
CA ARG A 11 -19.51 -2.84 -31.26
C ARG A 11 -18.69 -2.97 -29.97
N ARG A 12 -18.52 -4.20 -29.46
CA ARG A 12 -17.70 -4.44 -28.27
C ARG A 12 -16.24 -4.02 -28.48
N ALA A 13 -15.64 -4.39 -29.61
CA ALA A 13 -14.28 -3.98 -29.94
C ALA A 13 -14.14 -2.45 -30.08
N ALA A 14 -15.15 -1.77 -30.63
CA ALA A 14 -15.17 -0.31 -30.73
C ALA A 14 -15.30 0.36 -29.35
N ASP A 15 -16.16 -0.15 -28.48
CA ASP A 15 -16.33 0.35 -27.10
C ASP A 15 -15.04 0.18 -26.28
N ASP A 16 -14.41 -1.00 -26.36
CA ASP A 16 -13.13 -1.28 -25.69
C ASP A 16 -11.98 -0.40 -26.22
N SER A 17 -11.98 -0.12 -27.53
CA SER A 17 -11.00 0.78 -28.15
C SER A 17 -11.21 2.23 -27.71
N LEU A 18 -12.47 2.66 -27.60
CA LEU A 18 -12.82 3.99 -27.10
C LEU A 18 -12.43 4.14 -25.63
N GLN A 19 -12.63 3.10 -24.82
CA GLN A 19 -12.18 3.08 -23.42
C GLN A 19 -10.65 3.15 -23.33
N THR A 20 -9.94 2.37 -24.16
CA THR A 20 -8.48 2.40 -24.25
C THR A 20 -7.98 3.80 -24.60
N LEU A 21 -8.62 4.48 -25.56
CA LEU A 21 -8.29 5.86 -25.92
C LEU A 21 -8.55 6.82 -24.76
N LYS A 22 -9.77 6.82 -24.18
CA LYS A 22 -10.15 7.70 -23.06
C LYS A 22 -9.21 7.56 -21.86
N VAL A 23 -8.78 6.33 -21.58
CA VAL A 23 -7.88 6.07 -20.46
C VAL A 23 -6.46 6.46 -20.81
N ASN A 24 -5.93 6.11 -22.00
CA ASN A 24 -4.49 6.23 -22.26
C ASN A 24 -4.04 7.50 -22.99
N TRP A 25 -4.93 8.28 -23.62
CA TRP A 25 -4.56 9.38 -24.54
C TRP A 25 -3.53 10.38 -24.00
N HIS A 26 -3.65 10.78 -22.73
CA HIS A 26 -2.79 11.81 -22.12
C HIS A 26 -1.42 11.26 -21.75
N LEU A 27 -1.25 9.95 -21.61
CA LEU A 27 -0.02 9.36 -21.07
C LEU A 27 1.19 9.67 -21.96
N GLY A 28 1.03 9.64 -23.28
CA GLY A 28 2.10 10.00 -24.22
C GLY A 28 2.50 11.48 -24.18
N PHE A 29 1.70 12.36 -23.56
CA PHE A 29 1.97 13.80 -23.43
C PHE A 29 2.39 14.23 -22.02
N THR A 30 2.12 13.39 -21.01
CA THR A 30 2.22 13.78 -19.59
C THR A 30 3.18 12.92 -18.78
N ALA A 31 3.59 11.76 -19.29
CA ALA A 31 4.51 10.87 -18.59
C ALA A 31 5.97 11.32 -18.83
N PHE A 32 6.43 12.26 -18.01
CA PHE A 32 7.83 12.70 -17.95
C PHE A 32 8.59 11.91 -16.87
N GLY A 33 9.92 11.88 -16.96
CA GLY A 33 10.78 11.34 -15.89
C GLY A 33 11.17 9.87 -16.02
N GLY A 34 10.87 9.23 -17.16
CA GLY A 34 11.42 7.91 -17.51
C GLY A 34 10.80 6.73 -16.74
N PRO A 35 11.37 5.52 -16.87
CA PRO A 35 10.73 4.28 -16.43
C PRO A 35 10.26 4.25 -14.97
N PRO A 36 11.04 4.67 -13.95
CA PRO A 36 10.59 4.63 -12.55
C PRO A 36 9.33 5.46 -12.32
N VAL A 37 9.26 6.65 -12.90
CA VAL A 37 8.09 7.53 -12.83
C VAL A 37 6.92 6.92 -13.58
N HIS A 38 7.15 6.37 -14.78
CA HIS A 38 6.10 5.70 -15.57
C HIS A 38 5.49 4.53 -14.81
N PHE A 39 6.31 3.70 -14.16
CA PHE A 39 5.81 2.60 -13.32
C PHE A 39 4.93 3.15 -12.21
N LYS A 40 5.37 4.17 -11.46
CA LYS A 40 4.54 4.79 -10.43
C LYS A 40 3.22 5.34 -10.99
N ILE A 41 3.25 6.04 -12.13
CA ILE A 41 2.05 6.53 -12.82
C ILE A 41 1.10 5.37 -13.15
N PHE A 42 1.63 4.26 -13.69
CA PHE A 42 0.84 3.08 -14.01
C PHE A 42 0.28 2.37 -12.78
N HIS A 43 1.03 2.35 -11.67
CA HIS A 43 0.59 1.80 -10.39
C HIS A 43 -0.59 2.60 -9.83
N ASP A 44 -0.40 3.91 -9.67
CA ASP A 44 -1.42 4.82 -9.14
C ASP A 44 -2.69 4.79 -10.02
N LYS A 45 -2.52 4.66 -11.34
CA LYS A 45 -3.63 4.65 -12.30
C LYS A 45 -4.32 3.30 -12.43
N PHE A 46 -3.60 2.23 -12.79
CA PHE A 46 -4.19 0.94 -13.16
C PHE A 46 -4.39 0.02 -11.96
N VAL A 47 -3.65 0.20 -10.86
CA VAL A 47 -3.83 -0.58 -9.62
C VAL A 47 -4.74 0.16 -8.65
N LYS A 48 -4.39 1.39 -8.25
CA LYS A 48 -5.13 2.10 -7.19
C LYS A 48 -6.44 2.70 -7.67
N LYS A 49 -6.42 3.45 -8.78
CA LYS A 49 -7.57 4.24 -9.24
C LYS A 49 -8.56 3.43 -10.07
N LEU A 50 -8.09 2.77 -11.13
CA LEU A 50 -8.94 2.03 -12.07
C LEU A 50 -9.14 0.56 -11.67
N LYS A 51 -8.25 0.01 -10.84
CA LYS A 51 -8.27 -1.39 -10.38
C LYS A 51 -8.38 -2.40 -11.53
N TRP A 52 -7.72 -2.12 -12.66
CA TRP A 52 -7.65 -3.02 -13.81
C TRP A 52 -6.83 -4.26 -13.51
N ILE A 53 -5.81 -4.13 -12.66
CA ILE A 53 -4.97 -5.22 -12.18
C ILE A 53 -4.68 -5.02 -10.68
N ASP A 54 -4.43 -6.12 -9.97
CA ASP A 54 -4.05 -6.08 -8.55
C ASP A 54 -2.54 -5.82 -8.35
N GLU A 55 -2.13 -5.61 -7.09
CA GLU A 55 -0.74 -5.36 -6.72
C GLU A 55 0.18 -6.47 -7.20
N GLN A 56 -0.29 -7.71 -7.14
CA GLN A 56 0.53 -8.85 -7.46
C GLN A 56 0.78 -8.99 -8.96
N ILE A 57 -0.28 -8.91 -9.78
CA ILE A 57 -0.18 -8.89 -11.23
C ILE A 57 0.70 -7.72 -11.65
N TYR A 58 0.60 -6.58 -10.99
CA TYR A 58 1.48 -5.45 -11.24
C TYR A 58 2.97 -5.78 -10.99
N GLN A 59 3.33 -6.37 -9.84
CA GLN A 59 4.73 -6.76 -9.56
C GLN A 59 5.25 -7.85 -10.52
N GLU A 60 4.38 -8.78 -10.90
CA GLU A 60 4.65 -9.82 -11.89
C GLU A 60 4.94 -9.22 -13.27
N LEU A 61 4.07 -8.34 -13.76
CA LEU A 61 4.26 -7.64 -15.05
C LEU A 61 5.47 -6.71 -15.02
N PHE A 62 5.75 -6.07 -13.88
CA PHE A 62 6.95 -5.27 -13.70
C PHE A 62 8.20 -6.13 -13.92
N SER A 63 8.24 -7.33 -13.30
CA SER A 63 9.35 -8.28 -13.47
C SER A 63 9.48 -8.76 -14.92
N VAL A 64 8.37 -9.14 -15.57
CA VAL A 64 8.38 -9.55 -16.99
C VAL A 64 8.88 -8.42 -17.89
N SER A 65 8.46 -7.19 -17.62
CA SER A 65 8.85 -6.01 -18.39
C SER A 65 10.32 -5.64 -18.22
N GLN A 66 10.93 -5.95 -17.08
CA GLN A 66 12.37 -5.77 -16.85
C GLN A 66 13.20 -6.92 -17.45
N ALA A 67 12.66 -8.14 -17.41
CA ALA A 67 13.35 -9.35 -17.85
C ALA A 67 13.51 -9.46 -19.37
N LEU A 68 12.59 -8.87 -20.13
CA LEU A 68 12.61 -8.91 -21.60
C LEU A 68 13.27 -7.66 -22.19
N SER A 69 13.81 -7.78 -23.39
CA SER A 69 14.41 -6.65 -24.09
C SER A 69 13.39 -5.61 -24.55
N GLY A 70 13.87 -4.40 -24.82
CA GLY A 70 13.06 -3.25 -25.23
C GLY A 70 12.61 -2.35 -24.06
N PRO A 71 11.75 -1.34 -24.32
CA PRO A 71 11.43 -0.31 -23.33
C PRO A 71 10.48 -0.84 -22.25
N ALA A 72 10.98 -0.99 -21.01
CA ALA A 72 10.28 -1.65 -19.92
C ALA A 72 8.92 -1.00 -19.58
N SER A 73 8.82 0.33 -19.47
CA SER A 73 7.54 1.00 -19.23
C SER A 73 6.54 0.82 -20.38
N THR A 74 7.01 0.82 -21.62
CA THR A 74 6.16 0.58 -22.79
C THR A 74 5.59 -0.84 -22.79
N LYS A 75 6.43 -1.84 -22.48
CA LYS A 75 6.00 -3.23 -22.32
C LYS A 75 4.97 -3.38 -21.20
N MET A 76 5.18 -2.71 -20.07
CA MET A 76 4.25 -2.73 -18.95
C MET A 76 2.87 -2.20 -19.35
N LEU A 77 2.82 -1.01 -19.98
CA LEU A 77 1.56 -0.43 -20.45
C LEU A 77 0.85 -1.36 -21.45
N TYR A 78 1.63 -1.95 -22.36
CA TYR A 78 1.12 -2.93 -23.32
C TYR A 78 0.53 -4.16 -22.63
N CYS A 79 1.23 -4.76 -21.68
CA CYS A 79 0.76 -5.92 -20.92
C CYS A 79 -0.53 -5.63 -20.15
N ILE A 80 -0.63 -4.46 -19.50
CA ILE A 80 -1.85 -4.06 -18.77
C ILE A 80 -3.05 -4.00 -19.72
N ASN A 81 -2.89 -3.34 -20.88
CA ASN A 81 -3.97 -3.22 -21.85
C ASN A 81 -4.23 -4.55 -22.61
N LEU A 82 -3.23 -5.42 -22.72
CA LEU A 82 -3.37 -6.77 -23.27
C LEU A 82 -4.24 -7.65 -22.37
N ILE A 83 -4.03 -7.60 -21.06
CA ILE A 83 -4.85 -8.32 -20.09
C ILE A 83 -6.28 -7.75 -20.06
N HIS A 84 -6.41 -6.42 -20.06
CA HIS A 84 -7.72 -5.77 -19.90
C HIS A 84 -8.58 -5.82 -21.17
N GLY A 85 -8.01 -5.57 -22.35
CA GLY A 85 -8.76 -5.40 -23.59
C GLY A 85 -8.41 -6.39 -24.71
N GLY A 86 -7.25 -7.03 -24.63
CA GLY A 86 -6.74 -7.91 -25.69
C GLY A 86 -5.72 -7.23 -26.62
N PHE A 87 -5.37 -7.92 -27.71
CA PHE A 87 -4.25 -7.53 -28.58
C PHE A 87 -4.41 -6.16 -29.22
N LEU A 88 -5.61 -5.84 -29.74
CA LEU A 88 -5.85 -4.59 -30.44
C LEU A 88 -5.69 -3.39 -29.50
N GLN A 89 -6.16 -3.51 -28.27
CA GLN A 89 -6.11 -2.50 -27.22
C GLN A 89 -4.67 -2.32 -26.72
N ALA A 90 -3.91 -3.42 -26.62
CA ALA A 90 -2.49 -3.36 -26.32
C ALA A 90 -1.70 -2.57 -27.39
N VAL A 91 -1.95 -2.85 -28.68
CA VAL A 91 -1.34 -2.12 -29.80
C VAL A 91 -1.77 -0.66 -29.81
N LEU A 92 -3.07 -0.39 -29.62
CA LEU A 92 -3.60 0.97 -29.58
C LEU A 92 -2.99 1.78 -28.43
N ALA A 93 -2.90 1.20 -27.22
CA ALA A 93 -2.25 1.83 -26.07
C ALA A 93 -0.76 2.11 -26.33
N PHE A 94 -0.05 1.18 -26.99
CA PHE A 94 1.34 1.38 -27.40
C PHE A 94 1.50 2.56 -28.37
N LEU A 95 0.65 2.66 -29.40
CA LEU A 95 0.70 3.74 -30.37
C LEU A 95 0.39 5.10 -29.73
N ILE A 96 -0.67 5.17 -28.92
CA ILE A 96 -1.04 6.39 -28.17
C ILE A 96 0.10 6.84 -27.25
N TRP A 97 0.78 5.89 -26.61
CA TRP A 97 1.87 6.15 -25.68
C TRP A 97 3.15 6.66 -26.38
N SER A 98 3.45 6.14 -27.56
CA SER A 98 4.76 6.38 -28.22
C SER A 98 4.71 7.41 -29.34
N LEU A 99 3.60 7.54 -30.07
CA LEU A 99 3.50 8.43 -31.22
C LEU A 99 3.70 9.92 -30.91
N PRO A 100 3.20 10.50 -29.79
CA PRO A 100 3.44 11.91 -29.49
C PRO A 100 4.93 12.26 -29.42
N GLY A 101 5.71 11.46 -28.68
CA GLY A 101 7.17 11.61 -28.62
C GLY A 101 7.84 11.30 -29.97
N CYS A 102 7.34 10.33 -30.74
CA CYS A 102 7.82 10.03 -32.09
C CYS A 102 7.69 11.24 -33.03
N PHE A 103 6.54 11.90 -33.05
CA PHE A 103 6.33 13.09 -33.88
C PHE A 103 7.22 14.25 -33.45
N GLY A 104 7.39 14.44 -32.13
CA GLY A 104 8.32 15.43 -31.59
C GLY A 104 9.77 15.20 -32.03
N MET A 105 10.25 13.96 -31.91
CA MET A 105 11.60 13.57 -32.31
C MET A 105 11.84 13.66 -33.82
N PHE A 106 10.81 13.33 -34.62
CA PHE A 106 10.87 13.53 -36.06
C PHE A 106 10.96 15.01 -36.43
N GLY A 107 10.14 15.86 -35.81
CA GLY A 107 10.22 17.32 -35.99
C GLY A 107 11.59 17.87 -35.59
N LEU A 108 12.16 17.36 -34.50
CA LEU A 108 13.52 17.72 -34.07
C LEU A 108 14.58 17.28 -35.09
N SER A 109 14.44 16.11 -35.69
CA SER A 109 15.39 15.60 -36.70
C SER A 109 15.41 16.50 -37.93
N VAL A 110 14.23 16.92 -38.41
CA VAL A 110 14.11 17.88 -39.51
C VAL A 110 14.66 19.25 -39.10
N GLY A 111 14.45 19.69 -37.86
CA GLY A 111 15.02 20.95 -37.36
C GLY A 111 16.54 20.92 -37.37
N VAL A 112 17.15 19.90 -36.75
CA VAL A 112 18.60 19.76 -36.62
C VAL A 112 19.29 19.57 -37.97
N SER A 113 18.67 18.85 -38.92
CA SER A 113 19.24 18.70 -40.27
C SER A 113 19.36 20.01 -41.05
N ASN A 114 18.73 21.10 -40.57
CA ASN A 114 18.77 22.44 -41.19
C ASN A 114 19.64 23.45 -40.40
N ILE A 115 20.31 23.03 -39.33
CA ILE A 115 21.19 23.89 -38.52
C ILE A 115 22.63 23.75 -39.00
N GLY A 116 23.35 24.88 -39.13
CA GLY A 116 24.77 24.91 -39.54
C GLY A 116 25.73 24.35 -38.48
N ASP A 117 27.01 24.22 -38.84
CA ASP A 117 27.93 23.40 -38.04
C ASP A 117 28.35 23.97 -36.68
N SER A 118 28.20 25.28 -36.50
CA SER A 118 28.54 25.99 -35.27
C SER A 118 27.29 26.40 -34.50
N LEU A 119 27.23 25.97 -33.23
CA LEU A 119 26.20 26.42 -32.29
C LEU A 119 26.74 27.58 -31.44
N PRO A 120 25.90 28.53 -31.00
CA PRO A 120 26.28 29.52 -30.01
C PRO A 120 26.76 28.86 -28.71
N ARG A 121 27.77 29.43 -28.03
CA ARG A 121 28.30 28.93 -26.74
C ARG A 121 27.23 28.60 -25.70
N ALA A 122 26.19 29.43 -25.62
CA ALA A 122 25.08 29.22 -24.70
C ALA A 122 24.37 27.87 -24.91
N VAL A 123 24.31 27.40 -26.16
CA VAL A 123 23.70 26.10 -26.50
C VAL A 123 24.60 24.96 -26.04
N TYR A 124 25.92 25.04 -26.25
CA TYR A 124 26.86 24.02 -25.73
C TYR A 124 26.81 23.92 -24.20
N ALA A 125 26.77 25.06 -23.50
CA ALA A 125 26.64 25.09 -22.04
C ALA A 125 25.31 24.47 -21.57
N LEU A 126 24.20 24.78 -22.25
CA LEU A 126 22.89 24.20 -21.96
C LEU A 126 22.89 22.68 -22.17
N LEU A 127 23.44 22.20 -23.28
CA LEU A 127 23.51 20.77 -23.61
C LEU A 127 24.37 19.99 -22.60
N SER A 128 25.54 20.52 -22.24
CA SER A 128 26.40 19.93 -21.21
C SER A 128 25.71 19.91 -19.84
N GLY A 129 24.97 20.97 -19.49
CA GLY A 129 24.15 21.00 -18.27
C GLY A 129 23.03 19.97 -18.26
N LEU A 130 22.31 19.81 -19.37
CA LEU A 130 21.26 18.80 -19.52
C LEU A 130 21.82 17.37 -19.43
N ASN A 131 22.98 17.11 -20.06
CA ASN A 131 23.66 15.81 -19.95
C ASN A 131 24.12 15.52 -18.52
N ALA A 132 24.75 16.50 -17.86
CA ALA A 132 25.20 16.37 -16.48
C ALA A 132 24.02 16.09 -15.52
N ALA A 133 22.92 16.82 -15.66
CA ALA A 133 21.71 16.61 -14.87
C ALA A 133 21.08 15.23 -15.12
N THR A 134 21.05 14.81 -16.39
CA THR A 134 20.58 13.49 -16.82
C THR A 134 21.34 12.37 -16.12
N VAL A 135 22.67 12.45 -16.05
CA VAL A 135 23.48 11.43 -15.35
C VAL A 135 23.09 11.34 -13.87
N GLY A 136 22.85 12.49 -13.21
CA GLY A 136 22.44 12.53 -11.80
C GLY A 136 21.06 11.88 -11.57
N ILE A 137 20.09 12.16 -12.43
CA ILE A 137 18.73 11.59 -12.36
C ILE A 137 18.77 10.07 -12.61
N ILE A 138 19.53 9.61 -13.61
CA ILE A 138 19.65 8.18 -13.92
C ILE A 138 20.37 7.45 -12.77
N ALA A 139 21.40 8.05 -12.17
CA ALA A 139 22.07 7.49 -11.00
C ALA A 139 21.11 7.33 -9.82
N LEU A 140 20.24 8.32 -9.57
CA LEU A 140 19.21 8.22 -8.55
C LEU A 140 18.21 7.09 -8.84
N ALA A 141 17.73 7.00 -10.08
CA ALA A 141 16.85 5.92 -10.51
C ALA A 141 17.48 4.53 -10.33
N ALA A 142 18.79 4.39 -10.57
CA ALA A 142 19.52 3.15 -10.32
C ALA A 142 19.53 2.77 -8.84
N VAL A 143 19.72 3.74 -7.95
CA VAL A 143 19.65 3.54 -6.48
C VAL A 143 18.24 3.13 -6.05
N GLU A 144 17.20 3.83 -6.51
CA GLU A 144 15.81 3.51 -6.17
C GLU A 144 15.38 2.11 -6.66
N LEU A 145 15.83 1.71 -7.86
CA LEU A 145 15.57 0.38 -8.38
C LEU A 145 16.37 -0.69 -7.63
N SER A 146 17.57 -0.35 -7.13
CA SER A 146 18.38 -1.27 -6.33
C SER A 146 17.73 -1.59 -4.99
N ASP A 147 17.14 -0.60 -4.31
CA ASP A 147 16.37 -0.80 -3.07
C ASP A 147 15.24 -1.82 -3.25
N LYS A 148 14.67 -1.91 -4.46
CA LYS A 148 13.57 -2.84 -4.78
C LYS A 148 14.05 -4.18 -5.31
N ALA A 149 15.14 -4.20 -6.08
CA ALA A 149 15.69 -5.40 -6.69
C ALA A 149 16.52 -6.24 -5.70
N ILE A 150 17.16 -5.60 -4.72
CA ILE A 150 17.91 -6.26 -3.65
C ILE A 150 16.91 -6.75 -2.61
N THR A 151 16.65 -8.06 -2.65
CA THR A 151 15.74 -8.73 -1.71
C THR A 151 16.49 -9.58 -0.69
N ASP A 152 17.75 -9.91 -0.96
CA ASP A 152 18.60 -10.76 -0.15
C ASP A 152 20.09 -10.56 -0.49
N GLN A 153 20.98 -11.29 0.18
CA GLN A 153 22.42 -11.18 -0.05
C GLN A 153 22.85 -11.68 -1.44
N THR A 154 22.16 -12.67 -2.02
CA THR A 154 22.45 -13.21 -3.35
C THR A 154 22.14 -12.18 -4.42
N THR A 155 20.96 -11.55 -4.37
CA THR A 155 20.59 -10.49 -5.32
C THR A 155 21.51 -9.28 -5.22
N ARG A 156 21.95 -8.92 -4.01
CA ARG A 156 22.98 -7.89 -3.82
C ARG A 156 24.29 -8.23 -4.54
N LEU A 157 24.77 -9.47 -4.36
CA LEU A 157 26.00 -9.95 -5.01
C LEU A 157 25.84 -9.99 -6.53
N VAL A 158 24.71 -10.50 -7.03
CA VAL A 158 24.39 -10.55 -8.47
C VAL A 158 24.38 -9.15 -9.07
N LEU A 159 23.75 -8.18 -8.41
CA LEU A 159 23.74 -6.79 -8.86
C LEU A 159 25.15 -6.21 -8.92
N SER A 160 25.94 -6.34 -7.85
CA SER A 160 27.32 -5.83 -7.80
C SER A 160 28.22 -6.48 -8.84
N ILE A 161 28.12 -7.80 -9.02
CA ILE A 161 28.90 -8.54 -10.04
C ILE A 161 28.47 -8.11 -11.44
N SER A 162 27.17 -7.99 -11.72
CA SER A 162 26.66 -7.56 -13.02
C SER A 162 27.15 -6.15 -13.38
N ALA A 163 27.10 -5.22 -12.41
CA ALA A 163 27.62 -3.86 -12.59
C ALA A 163 29.13 -3.85 -12.88
N MET A 164 29.93 -4.55 -12.07
CA MET A 164 31.39 -4.64 -12.25
C MET A 164 31.75 -5.32 -13.58
N ALA A 165 31.10 -6.44 -13.89
CA ALA A 165 31.25 -7.17 -15.12
C ALA A 165 31.00 -6.27 -16.32
N GLY A 166 29.86 -5.56 -16.34
CA GLY A 166 29.48 -4.66 -17.43
C GLY A 166 30.46 -3.49 -17.64
N LEU A 167 31.18 -3.07 -16.59
CA LEU A 167 32.24 -2.06 -16.69
C LEU A 167 33.54 -2.61 -17.29
N LEU A 168 33.86 -3.88 -17.03
CA LEU A 168 35.12 -4.51 -17.48
C LEU A 168 35.08 -4.95 -18.95
N TYR A 169 33.91 -5.30 -19.48
CA TYR A 169 33.80 -5.86 -20.83
C TYR A 169 32.66 -5.23 -21.62
N ASN A 170 32.99 -4.72 -22.80
CA ASN A 170 32.11 -3.83 -23.58
C ASN A 170 31.39 -4.52 -24.74
N ALA A 171 31.50 -5.83 -24.90
CA ALA A 171 30.86 -6.51 -26.02
C ALA A 171 29.35 -6.61 -25.86
N LEU A 172 28.63 -6.42 -26.96
CA LEU A 172 27.17 -6.32 -27.00
C LEU A 172 26.45 -7.62 -26.59
N TRP A 173 27.04 -8.77 -26.89
CA TRP A 173 26.51 -10.09 -26.50
C TRP A 173 26.61 -10.35 -25.00
N TYR A 174 27.45 -9.59 -24.31
CA TYR A 174 27.78 -9.84 -22.91
C TYR A 174 26.63 -9.50 -21.97
N PHE A 175 25.88 -8.43 -22.23
CA PHE A 175 24.79 -8.00 -21.36
C PHE A 175 23.61 -8.99 -21.29
N PRO A 176 23.09 -9.53 -22.42
CA PRO A 176 22.10 -10.61 -22.37
C PRO A 176 22.62 -11.84 -21.59
N VAL A 177 23.89 -12.21 -21.79
CA VAL A 177 24.52 -13.34 -21.07
C VAL A 177 24.57 -13.09 -19.57
N LEU A 178 24.95 -11.88 -19.13
CA LEU A 178 24.95 -11.51 -17.71
C LEU A 178 23.56 -11.60 -17.09
N ILE A 179 22.51 -11.18 -17.81
CA ILE A 179 21.13 -11.25 -17.31
C ILE A 179 20.66 -12.69 -17.15
N VAL A 180 20.89 -13.53 -18.17
CA VAL A 180 20.55 -14.95 -18.10
C VAL A 180 21.35 -15.64 -16.98
N ALA A 181 22.64 -15.35 -16.88
CA ALA A 181 23.49 -15.86 -15.80
C ALA A 181 22.97 -15.43 -14.42
N SER A 182 22.53 -14.18 -14.27
CA SER A 182 21.95 -13.66 -13.03
C SER A 182 20.71 -14.44 -12.59
N GLY A 183 19.81 -14.79 -13.52
CA GLY A 183 18.66 -15.65 -13.25
C GLY A 183 19.04 -17.10 -12.93
N CYS A 184 20.03 -17.66 -13.63
CA CYS A 184 20.53 -19.00 -13.35
C CYS A 184 21.17 -19.10 -11.95
N VAL A 185 21.96 -18.10 -11.55
CA VAL A 185 22.63 -18.06 -10.24
C VAL A 185 21.62 -18.11 -9.10
N THR A 186 20.55 -17.31 -9.16
CA THR A 186 19.52 -17.32 -8.12
C THR A 186 18.73 -18.63 -8.08
N VAL A 187 18.41 -19.22 -9.23
CA VAL A 187 17.75 -20.54 -9.30
C VAL A 187 18.61 -21.63 -8.67
N ILE A 188 19.89 -21.68 -9.04
CA ILE A 188 20.84 -22.68 -8.52
C ILE A 188 21.01 -22.53 -6.99
N TYR A 189 21.05 -21.29 -6.50
CA TYR A 189 21.18 -20.97 -5.09
C TYR A 189 19.92 -21.39 -4.30
N ASP A 190 18.74 -20.93 -4.72
CA ASP A 190 17.48 -21.16 -4.01
C ASP A 190 17.08 -22.63 -4.01
N HIS A 191 17.21 -23.32 -5.15
CA HIS A 191 16.91 -24.75 -5.25
C HIS A 191 18.06 -25.64 -4.76
N LYS A 192 19.12 -25.05 -4.19
CA LYS A 192 20.25 -25.76 -3.57
C LYS A 192 20.84 -26.84 -4.47
N TRP A 193 20.84 -26.67 -5.80
CA TRP A 193 21.32 -27.68 -6.76
C TRP A 193 22.81 -28.02 -6.57
N LEU A 194 23.59 -27.13 -5.95
CA LEU A 194 25.00 -27.35 -5.60
C LEU A 194 25.23 -28.02 -4.24
N HIS A 195 24.21 -28.16 -3.37
CA HIS A 195 24.35 -28.82 -2.07
C HIS A 195 24.63 -30.33 -2.13
N PRO A 196 24.04 -31.12 -3.06
CA PRO A 196 24.35 -32.55 -3.18
C PRO A 196 25.83 -32.84 -3.50
N PRO A 197 26.46 -32.21 -4.52
CA PRO A 197 27.88 -32.45 -4.80
C PRO A 197 28.81 -31.83 -3.75
N ALA A 198 28.50 -30.64 -3.21
CA ALA A 198 29.32 -30.01 -2.16
C ALA A 198 29.31 -30.81 -0.84
N ARG A 199 28.16 -31.42 -0.47
CA ARG A 199 28.08 -32.34 0.68
C ARG A 199 28.85 -33.63 0.43
N ALA A 200 28.87 -34.14 -0.79
CA ALA A 200 29.67 -35.33 -1.16
C ALA A 200 31.18 -35.05 -1.06
N VAL A 201 31.64 -33.91 -1.57
CA VAL A 201 33.05 -33.46 -1.48
C VAL A 201 33.45 -33.19 -0.03
N ARG A 202 32.59 -32.51 0.76
CA ARG A 202 32.86 -32.26 2.19
C ARG A 202 32.89 -33.56 3.01
N LYS A 203 32.02 -34.53 2.72
CA LYS A 203 32.07 -35.87 3.34
C LYS A 203 33.32 -36.66 2.92
N ALA A 204 33.76 -36.54 1.67
CA ALA A 204 35.00 -37.16 1.20
C ALA A 204 36.23 -36.54 1.86
N TYR A 205 36.31 -35.21 1.93
CA TYR A 205 37.38 -34.49 2.61
C TYR A 205 37.45 -34.82 4.11
N LEU A 206 36.30 -34.86 4.80
CA LEU A 206 36.23 -35.24 6.22
C LEU A 206 36.55 -36.72 6.46
N ARG A 207 36.26 -37.63 5.51
CA ARG A 207 36.72 -39.04 5.57
C ARG A 207 38.23 -39.16 5.46
N VAL A 208 38.86 -38.40 4.55
CA VAL A 208 40.33 -38.37 4.41
C VAL A 208 40.99 -37.77 5.64
N ARG A 209 40.39 -36.73 6.24
CA ARG A 209 40.89 -36.13 7.49
C ARG A 209 40.70 -37.02 8.71
N ARG A 210 39.60 -37.80 8.80
CA ARG A 210 39.41 -38.81 9.87
C ARG A 210 40.36 -39.99 9.71
N GLY A 211 40.62 -40.45 8.49
CA GLY A 211 41.60 -41.51 8.21
C GLY A 211 43.01 -41.16 8.68
N ARG A 212 43.39 -39.88 8.60
CA ARG A 212 44.71 -39.39 9.01
C ARG A 212 44.91 -39.19 10.52
N VAL A 213 43.83 -39.18 11.31
CA VAL A 213 43.90 -38.98 12.78
C VAL A 213 43.89 -40.31 13.54
N THR A 214 43.44 -41.41 12.92
CA THR A 214 43.42 -42.75 13.55
C THR A 214 44.79 -43.46 13.53
N GLU A 215 45.82 -42.92 12.88
CA GLU A 215 47.17 -43.51 12.85
C GLU A 215 48.15 -42.92 13.89
N MET A 216 47.75 -41.90 14.66
CA MET A 216 48.64 -41.23 15.64
C MET A 216 48.11 -41.20 17.08
N GLY A 217 47.11 -42.02 17.42
CA GLY A 217 46.46 -42.00 18.73
C GLY A 217 46.33 -43.38 19.36
N ASN A 218 47.43 -44.09 19.53
CA ASN A 218 47.47 -45.26 20.40
C ASN A 218 48.53 -45.00 21.47
N VAL A 219 48.11 -44.52 22.65
CA VAL A 219 48.73 -44.70 23.97
C VAL A 219 47.91 -43.90 25.01
N GLN A 220 47.41 -44.63 26.03
CA GLN A 220 46.91 -44.18 27.35
C GLN A 220 45.64 -43.29 27.36
N GLY A 221 44.60 -43.53 28.17
CA GLY A 221 44.47 -44.35 29.37
C GLY A 221 43.89 -43.49 30.52
N ALA A 222 42.61 -43.72 30.82
CA ALA A 222 41.90 -43.50 32.09
C ALA A 222 41.58 -42.08 32.62
N GLU A 223 40.26 -41.89 32.78
CA GLU A 223 39.52 -41.33 33.93
C GLU A 223 39.49 -39.82 34.28
N ASN A 224 38.24 -39.37 34.34
CA ASN A 224 37.60 -38.41 35.26
C ASN A 224 38.14 -36.98 35.41
N GLY A 225 37.32 -36.03 34.94
CA GLY A 225 37.37 -34.62 35.32
C GLY A 225 36.04 -33.92 35.07
N THR A 226 35.32 -33.62 36.14
CA THR A 226 34.23 -32.65 36.22
C THR A 226 34.75 -31.23 36.08
N GLY A 227 34.01 -30.33 35.41
CA GLY A 227 34.12 -28.88 35.61
C GLY A 227 34.16 -28.03 34.33
N SER A 228 33.05 -27.33 34.10
CA SER A 228 32.84 -26.02 33.44
C SER A 228 33.89 -25.48 32.45
N GLU A 229 33.42 -25.05 31.27
CA GLU A 229 33.29 -23.61 30.96
C GLU A 229 32.49 -23.42 29.67
N ASP A 230 31.62 -22.40 29.70
CA ASP A 230 30.77 -21.91 28.63
C ASP A 230 31.59 -21.42 27.43
N ASP A 231 31.18 -21.81 26.22
CA ASP A 231 31.44 -20.99 25.04
C ASP A 231 30.34 -21.16 23.97
N ILE A 232 29.46 -20.16 23.95
CA ILE A 232 28.86 -19.46 22.80
C ILE A 232 28.68 -20.31 21.52
N ASN A 233 27.52 -20.95 21.39
CA ASN A 233 26.99 -21.38 20.10
C ASN A 233 26.08 -20.30 19.50
N LEU A 234 26.65 -19.51 18.59
CA LEU A 234 25.90 -18.77 17.57
C LEU A 234 25.22 -19.77 16.63
N ARG A 235 23.96 -20.11 16.93
CA ARG A 235 23.08 -20.77 15.97
C ARG A 235 22.46 -19.69 15.06
N GLU A 236 22.98 -19.62 13.84
CA GLU A 236 22.31 -18.98 12.71
C GLU A 236 20.88 -19.53 12.59
N HIS A 237 19.90 -18.67 12.91
CA HIS A 237 18.50 -18.89 12.58
C HIS A 237 18.34 -18.80 11.05
N HIS A 238 18.48 -19.95 10.38
CA HIS A 238 17.87 -20.11 9.06
C HIS A 238 16.36 -20.30 9.26
N THR A 239 15.61 -19.22 9.07
CA THR A 239 14.17 -19.22 8.85
C THR A 239 13.86 -19.91 7.52
N THR A 240 13.56 -21.20 7.56
CA THR A 240 12.78 -21.86 6.50
C THR A 240 11.31 -21.72 6.85
N ASP A 241 10.74 -20.55 6.58
CA ASP A 241 9.29 -20.36 6.41
C ASP A 241 8.97 -20.57 4.92
N GLU A 242 9.04 -21.83 4.48
CA GLU A 242 8.37 -22.23 3.25
C GLU A 242 6.98 -22.72 3.65
N GLY A 243 6.06 -21.77 3.84
CA GLY A 243 4.64 -22.06 3.81
C GLY A 243 4.30 -22.58 2.41
N GLU A 244 3.89 -23.84 2.34
CA GLU A 244 3.33 -24.44 1.13
C GLU A 244 2.22 -23.54 0.61
N SER A 245 2.49 -22.87 -0.53
CA SER A 245 1.52 -21.99 -1.16
C SER A 245 0.40 -22.83 -1.74
N GLU A 246 -0.81 -22.70 -1.21
CA GLU A 246 -2.02 -23.27 -1.80
C GLU A 246 -2.10 -22.95 -3.31
N PRO A 247 -2.59 -23.88 -4.15
CA PRO A 247 -2.69 -23.66 -5.58
C PRO A 247 -3.72 -22.56 -5.86
N ARG A 248 -3.21 -21.40 -6.25
CA ARG A 248 -3.97 -20.19 -6.56
C ARG A 248 -4.95 -20.38 -7.72
N VAL A 249 -6.23 -20.12 -7.47
CA VAL A 249 -7.26 -20.00 -8.50
C VAL A 249 -7.29 -18.54 -9.01
N ILE A 250 -7.01 -18.36 -10.29
CA ILE A 250 -7.07 -17.05 -10.97
C ILE A 250 -8.55 -16.76 -11.30
N PRO A 251 -9.08 -15.56 -11.02
CA PRO A 251 -10.35 -15.13 -11.58
C PRO A 251 -10.37 -15.29 -13.10
N ARG A 252 -11.40 -15.92 -13.69
CA ARG A 252 -11.50 -16.19 -15.15
C ARG A 252 -11.36 -14.92 -16.02
N GLU A 253 -11.57 -13.75 -15.45
CA GLU A 253 -11.49 -12.43 -16.07
C GLU A 253 -10.07 -11.98 -16.49
N TYR A 254 -9.00 -12.68 -16.05
CA TYR A 254 -7.61 -12.35 -16.41
C TYR A 254 -6.94 -13.37 -17.36
N GLN A 255 -7.72 -14.28 -17.96
CA GLN A 255 -7.20 -15.28 -18.90
C GLN A 255 -6.97 -14.64 -20.27
N LEU A 256 -5.75 -14.75 -20.79
CA LEU A 256 -5.43 -14.30 -22.14
C LEU A 256 -6.13 -15.21 -23.15
N GLY A 257 -6.75 -14.63 -24.18
CA GLY A 257 -7.40 -15.38 -25.26
C GLY A 257 -6.43 -16.12 -26.21
N PHE A 258 -5.16 -16.32 -25.83
CA PHE A 258 -4.09 -16.79 -26.72
C PHE A 258 -3.20 -17.85 -26.05
N SER A 259 -3.00 -18.99 -26.72
CA SER A 259 -2.36 -20.19 -26.19
C SER A 259 -0.84 -20.09 -26.03
N TRP A 260 -0.27 -20.77 -25.03
CA TRP A 260 1.19 -20.89 -24.82
C TRP A 260 1.95 -21.45 -26.03
N LYS A 261 1.32 -22.34 -26.82
CA LYS A 261 1.93 -22.86 -28.07
C LYS A 261 2.14 -21.74 -29.08
N SER A 262 1.14 -20.88 -29.20
CA SER A 262 1.20 -19.72 -30.07
C SER A 262 2.22 -18.71 -29.54
N GLY A 263 2.35 -18.55 -28.22
CA GLY A 263 3.40 -17.73 -27.59
C GLY A 263 4.81 -18.20 -27.93
N ILE A 264 5.07 -19.50 -27.81
CA ILE A 264 6.34 -20.11 -28.24
C ILE A 264 6.57 -19.92 -29.75
N ALA A 265 5.54 -20.12 -30.58
CA ALA A 265 5.65 -19.92 -32.01
C ALA A 265 6.05 -18.48 -32.38
N ILE A 266 5.48 -17.47 -31.69
CA ILE A 266 5.87 -16.07 -31.87
C ILE A 266 7.34 -15.84 -31.48
N VAL A 267 7.79 -16.39 -30.34
CA VAL A 267 9.19 -16.24 -29.90
C VAL A 267 10.15 -16.94 -30.87
N ILE A 268 9.82 -18.14 -31.35
CA ILE A 268 10.63 -18.85 -32.36
C ILE A 268 10.67 -18.07 -33.68
N ALA A 269 9.52 -17.60 -34.16
CA ALA A 269 9.44 -16.80 -35.37
C ALA A 269 10.29 -15.53 -35.24
N PHE A 270 10.25 -14.87 -34.08
CA PHE A 270 11.10 -13.72 -33.79
C PHE A 270 12.60 -14.07 -33.86
N LEU A 271 13.02 -15.17 -33.23
CA LEU A 271 14.42 -15.60 -33.25
C LEU A 271 14.90 -15.92 -34.68
N VAL A 272 14.05 -16.56 -35.49
CA VAL A 272 14.31 -16.79 -36.91
C VAL A 272 14.45 -15.46 -37.65
N THR A 273 13.52 -14.51 -37.47
CA THR A 273 13.61 -13.19 -38.13
C THR A 273 14.87 -12.43 -37.70
N PHE A 274 15.24 -12.52 -36.43
CA PHE A 274 16.45 -11.90 -35.89
C PHE A 274 17.71 -12.47 -36.52
N ILE A 275 17.84 -13.79 -36.58
CA ILE A 275 18.98 -14.46 -37.22
C ILE A 275 19.06 -14.06 -38.70
N VAL A 276 17.93 -14.07 -39.41
CA VAL A 276 17.88 -13.69 -40.83
C VAL A 276 18.31 -12.24 -41.05
N VAL A 277 17.75 -11.29 -40.31
CA VAL A 277 18.08 -9.85 -40.45
C VAL A 277 19.56 -9.58 -40.18
N VAL A 278 20.10 -10.16 -39.10
CA VAL A 278 21.51 -9.99 -38.74
C VAL A 278 22.43 -10.69 -39.73
N SER A 279 22.06 -11.89 -40.22
CA SER A 279 22.84 -12.63 -41.21
C SER A 279 22.90 -11.87 -42.54
N ILE A 280 21.77 -11.40 -43.06
CA ILE A 280 21.70 -10.61 -44.30
C ILE A 280 22.58 -9.35 -44.19
N ARG A 281 22.57 -8.67 -43.03
CA ARG A 281 23.46 -7.51 -42.81
C ARG A 281 24.95 -7.89 -42.89
N GLY A 282 25.33 -9.05 -42.35
CA GLY A 282 26.71 -9.52 -42.31
C GLY A 282 27.20 -10.15 -43.61
N THR A 283 26.32 -10.75 -44.41
CA THR A 283 26.69 -11.55 -45.58
C THR A 283 26.53 -10.82 -46.91
N ILE A 284 25.73 -9.76 -47.00
CA ILE A 284 25.53 -9.00 -48.24
C ILE A 284 26.44 -7.76 -48.24
N PRO A 285 27.53 -7.74 -49.02
CA PRO A 285 28.35 -6.54 -49.20
C PRO A 285 27.51 -5.45 -49.88
N GLY A 286 27.48 -4.24 -49.31
CA GLY A 286 26.78 -3.10 -49.93
C GLY A 286 25.26 -3.04 -49.68
N ALA A 287 24.74 -3.67 -48.63
CA ALA A 287 23.32 -3.56 -48.27
C ALA A 287 22.84 -2.08 -48.21
N PRO A 288 21.59 -1.77 -48.65
CA PRO A 288 21.06 -0.40 -48.65
C PRO A 288 21.14 0.26 -47.27
N LEU A 289 21.40 1.57 -47.22
CA LEU A 289 21.55 2.32 -45.97
C LEU A 289 20.35 2.14 -45.03
N LEU A 290 19.12 2.27 -45.57
CA LEU A 290 17.90 2.12 -44.78
C LEU A 290 17.74 0.69 -44.21
N TYR A 291 18.23 -0.33 -44.91
CA TYR A 291 18.27 -1.69 -44.38
C TYR A 291 19.32 -1.83 -43.27
N LYS A 292 20.50 -1.23 -43.42
CA LYS A 292 21.53 -1.21 -42.36
C LYS A 292 21.01 -0.48 -41.11
N LEU A 293 20.32 0.64 -41.29
CA LEU A 293 19.63 1.35 -40.20
C LEU A 293 18.60 0.46 -39.53
N PHE A 294 17.71 -0.19 -40.30
CA PHE A 294 16.73 -1.14 -39.77
C PHE A 294 17.42 -2.25 -38.97
N ALA A 295 18.42 -2.91 -39.53
CA ALA A 295 19.10 -4.04 -38.91
C ALA A 295 19.85 -3.63 -37.63
N ASN A 296 20.50 -2.46 -37.62
CA ASN A 296 21.17 -1.91 -36.44
C ASN A 296 20.16 -1.61 -35.32
N LEU A 297 19.01 -1.01 -35.65
CA LEU A 297 18.00 -0.68 -34.65
C LEU A 297 17.15 -1.87 -34.23
N TYR A 298 16.95 -2.85 -35.11
CA TYR A 298 16.35 -4.15 -34.81
C TYR A 298 17.24 -4.95 -33.84
N LEU A 299 18.55 -4.93 -34.07
CA LEU A 299 19.53 -5.48 -33.14
C LEU A 299 19.49 -4.75 -31.80
N ALA A 300 19.54 -3.41 -31.81
CA ALA A 300 19.44 -2.60 -30.60
C ALA A 300 18.17 -2.94 -29.80
N GLY A 301 17.00 -2.91 -30.43
CA GLY A 301 15.70 -3.25 -29.82
C GLY A 301 15.65 -4.65 -29.22
N THR A 302 16.46 -5.58 -29.75
CA THR A 302 16.56 -6.97 -29.26
C THR A 302 17.48 -7.13 -28.04
N ILE A 303 18.52 -6.30 -27.92
CA ILE A 303 19.57 -6.48 -26.89
C ILE A 303 19.49 -5.49 -25.73
N ILE A 304 18.63 -4.47 -25.79
CA ILE A 304 18.51 -3.48 -24.71
C ILE A 304 17.68 -4.07 -23.57
N PHE A 305 18.31 -4.21 -22.40
CA PHE A 305 17.66 -4.55 -21.13
C PHE A 305 17.83 -3.40 -20.13
N GLY A 306 16.93 -3.27 -19.15
CA GLY A 306 17.06 -2.26 -18.09
C GLY A 306 16.58 -0.84 -18.43
N GLY A 307 15.90 -0.63 -19.57
CA GLY A 307 15.17 0.60 -19.88
C GLY A 307 15.95 1.66 -20.69
N GLY A 308 15.43 2.90 -20.68
CA GLY A 308 15.89 4.01 -21.52
C GLY A 308 17.36 4.43 -21.36
N PRO A 309 17.99 4.42 -20.18
CA PRO A 309 19.40 4.83 -20.04
C PRO A 309 20.41 3.98 -20.82
N VAL A 310 20.12 2.69 -20.99
CA VAL A 310 21.03 1.74 -21.65
C VAL A 310 20.96 1.87 -23.19
N VAL A 311 19.89 2.45 -23.74
CA VAL A 311 19.72 2.61 -25.20
C VAL A 311 20.72 3.59 -25.78
N ILE A 312 21.10 4.62 -25.04
CA ILE A 312 21.83 5.78 -25.57
C ILE A 312 23.24 5.39 -26.02
N PRO A 313 24.09 4.74 -25.21
CA PRO A 313 25.42 4.32 -25.67
C PRO A 313 25.36 3.37 -26.87
N LEU A 314 24.35 2.50 -26.93
CA LEU A 314 24.16 1.56 -28.04
C LEU A 314 23.78 2.28 -29.34
N LEU A 315 22.85 3.23 -29.27
CA LEU A 315 22.47 4.04 -30.42
C LEU A 315 23.64 4.88 -30.95
N ARG A 316 24.53 5.35 -30.07
CA ARG A 316 25.76 6.04 -30.49
C ARG A 316 26.64 5.09 -31.30
N GLU A 317 26.88 3.88 -30.81
CA GLU A 317 27.69 2.89 -31.53
C GLU A 317 27.07 2.54 -32.90
N TYR A 318 25.75 2.38 -32.97
CA TYR A 318 25.08 1.91 -34.18
C TYR A 318 24.78 2.97 -35.24
N VAL A 319 24.96 4.25 -34.92
CA VAL A 319 24.62 5.36 -35.83
C VAL A 319 25.79 6.34 -35.97
N VAL A 320 26.44 6.69 -34.86
CA VAL A 320 27.55 7.66 -34.85
C VAL A 320 28.86 6.98 -35.26
N ALA A 321 29.16 5.78 -34.75
CA ALA A 321 30.39 5.08 -35.13
C ALA A 321 30.38 4.62 -36.61
N GLU A 322 29.19 4.39 -37.17
CA GLU A 322 28.97 4.13 -38.60
C GLU A 322 29.11 5.41 -39.47
N GLY A 323 29.23 6.59 -38.84
CA GLY A 323 29.38 7.88 -39.53
C GLY A 323 28.09 8.47 -40.10
N TRP A 324 26.92 7.94 -39.74
CA TRP A 324 25.62 8.40 -40.29
C TRP A 324 25.11 9.68 -39.63
N VAL A 325 25.43 9.85 -38.34
CA VAL A 325 25.06 11.01 -37.53
C VAL A 325 26.31 11.52 -36.82
N SER A 326 26.51 12.85 -36.80
CA SER A 326 27.65 13.45 -36.11
C SER A 326 27.52 13.27 -34.58
N PRO A 327 28.64 13.17 -33.84
CA PRO A 327 28.62 13.18 -32.37
C PRO A 327 27.88 14.39 -31.80
N ARG A 328 28.00 15.56 -32.45
CA ARG A 328 27.28 16.79 -32.09
C ARG A 328 25.76 16.57 -32.15
N ASP A 329 25.24 16.17 -33.31
CA ASP A 329 23.78 16.05 -33.51
C ASP A 329 23.17 14.96 -32.64
N PHE A 330 23.94 13.89 -32.41
CA PHE A 330 23.56 12.85 -31.45
C PHE A 330 23.36 13.44 -30.05
N LEU A 331 24.28 14.28 -29.59
CA LEU A 331 24.23 14.87 -28.26
C LEU A 331 23.15 15.97 -28.13
N ILE A 332 22.90 16.75 -29.19
CA ILE A 332 21.76 17.68 -29.26
C ILE A 332 20.46 16.92 -29.06
N GLY A 333 20.26 15.87 -29.88
CA GLY A 333 19.06 15.07 -29.81
C GLY A 333 18.92 14.37 -28.47
N LEU A 334 20.03 13.90 -27.87
CA LEU A 334 20.03 13.28 -26.55
C LEU A 334 19.57 14.25 -25.45
N ALA A 335 20.11 15.46 -25.41
CA ALA A 335 19.77 16.44 -24.38
C ALA A 335 18.29 16.85 -24.46
N ILE A 336 17.77 17.01 -25.68
CA ILE A 336 16.37 17.36 -25.90
C ILE A 336 15.47 16.15 -25.62
N ALA A 337 15.90 14.94 -25.97
CA ALA A 337 15.15 13.70 -25.80
C ALA A 337 14.69 13.47 -24.36
N GLN A 338 15.51 13.88 -23.37
CA GLN A 338 15.19 13.71 -21.95
C GLN A 338 14.08 14.64 -21.45
N SER A 339 13.75 15.67 -22.24
CA SER A 339 12.65 16.59 -21.96
C SER A 339 11.34 16.17 -22.65
N PHE A 340 11.33 15.08 -23.42
CA PHE A 340 10.12 14.58 -24.08
C PHE A 340 9.35 13.59 -23.20
N PRO A 341 8.00 13.61 -23.23
CA PRO A 341 7.19 12.61 -22.55
C PRO A 341 7.21 11.27 -23.29
N GLY A 342 6.92 10.20 -22.55
CA GLY A 342 6.78 8.85 -23.08
C GLY A 342 8.11 8.11 -23.20
N PRO A 343 8.26 7.18 -24.16
CA PRO A 343 9.41 6.31 -24.21
C PRO A 343 10.64 6.99 -24.84
N ASN A 344 11.76 7.02 -24.10
CA ASN A 344 13.06 7.51 -24.61
C ASN A 344 13.54 6.78 -25.88
N PHE A 345 13.01 5.60 -26.17
CA PHE A 345 13.27 4.86 -27.41
C PHE A 345 12.86 5.65 -28.66
N ASN A 346 11.97 6.64 -28.54
CA ASN A 346 11.66 7.57 -29.62
C ASN A 346 12.88 8.37 -30.10
N PHE A 347 13.97 8.43 -29.32
CA PHE A 347 15.23 9.01 -29.78
C PHE A 347 15.80 8.29 -31.03
N ALA A 348 15.51 7.00 -31.22
CA ALA A 348 15.88 6.30 -32.45
C ALA A 348 15.20 6.90 -33.69
N VAL A 349 13.98 7.44 -33.56
CA VAL A 349 13.24 8.12 -34.64
C VAL A 349 14.00 9.37 -35.11
N PHE A 350 14.53 10.14 -34.15
CA PHE A 350 15.38 11.29 -34.44
C PHE A 350 16.63 10.87 -35.23
N LEU A 351 17.34 9.85 -34.75
CA LEU A 351 18.57 9.36 -35.40
C LEU A 351 18.30 8.77 -36.78
N GLY A 352 17.21 8.03 -36.94
CA GLY A 352 16.81 7.47 -38.23
C GLY A 352 16.44 8.54 -39.25
N GLY A 353 15.69 9.56 -38.82
CA GLY A 353 15.37 10.71 -39.67
C GLY A 353 16.60 11.45 -40.15
N LEU A 354 17.56 11.68 -39.24
CA LEU A 354 18.80 12.37 -39.55
C LEU A 354 19.73 11.53 -40.44
N THR A 355 19.82 10.22 -40.19
CA THR A 355 20.55 9.27 -41.04
C THR A 355 20.02 9.29 -42.48
N ALA A 356 18.70 9.29 -42.66
CA ALA A 356 18.09 9.37 -43.98
C ALA A 356 18.33 10.74 -44.64
N ALA A 357 18.12 11.83 -43.90
CA ALA A 357 18.31 13.20 -44.40
C ALA A 357 19.75 13.45 -44.87
N ASN A 358 20.74 13.07 -44.06
CA ASN A 358 22.18 13.23 -44.35
C ASN A 358 22.62 12.46 -45.60
N ALA A 359 21.92 11.36 -45.93
CA ALA A 359 22.18 10.53 -47.09
C ALA A 359 21.29 10.89 -48.30
N GLY A 360 20.51 11.97 -48.24
CA GLY A 360 19.64 12.44 -49.34
C GLY A 360 18.32 11.66 -49.50
N TYR A 361 17.95 10.84 -48.52
CA TYR A 361 16.64 10.17 -48.46
C TYR A 361 15.60 11.01 -47.72
N PRO A 362 14.30 10.76 -47.92
CA PRO A 362 13.25 11.40 -47.11
C PRO A 362 13.43 11.06 -45.62
N ALA A 363 13.56 12.08 -44.77
CA ALA A 363 13.73 11.91 -43.32
C ALA A 363 12.63 11.03 -42.70
N ILE A 364 11.39 11.13 -43.21
CA ILE A 364 10.27 10.32 -42.72
C ILE A 364 10.49 8.81 -42.93
N ALA A 365 11.16 8.41 -44.02
CA ALA A 365 11.45 7.01 -44.28
C ALA A 365 12.44 6.46 -43.24
N GLY A 366 13.49 7.20 -42.93
CA GLY A 366 14.44 6.85 -41.89
C GLY A 366 13.80 6.80 -40.50
N ALA A 367 12.94 7.77 -40.18
CA ALA A 367 12.21 7.84 -38.92
C ALA A 367 11.27 6.64 -38.71
N LEU A 368 10.48 6.27 -39.72
CA LEU A 368 9.59 5.10 -39.67
C LEU A 368 10.36 3.79 -39.53
N ILE A 369 11.44 3.63 -40.31
CA ILE A 369 12.29 2.44 -40.24
C ILE A 369 12.94 2.31 -38.87
N ALA A 370 13.41 3.41 -38.30
CA ALA A 370 13.99 3.41 -36.97
C ALA A 370 12.97 3.10 -35.87
N TYR A 371 11.76 3.66 -35.97
CA TYR A 371 10.66 3.38 -35.06
C TYR A 371 10.30 1.88 -35.06
N LEU A 372 10.15 1.29 -36.25
CA LEU A 372 9.88 -0.14 -36.38
C LEU A 372 11.04 -1.00 -35.88
N GLY A 373 12.27 -0.67 -36.27
CA GLY A 373 13.47 -1.39 -35.85
C GLY A 373 13.59 -1.44 -34.33
N ILE A 374 13.42 -0.31 -33.65
CA ILE A 374 13.67 -0.26 -32.20
C ILE A 374 12.52 -0.85 -31.35
N PHE A 375 11.25 -0.66 -31.74
CA PHE A 375 10.12 -1.09 -30.92
C PHE A 375 9.66 -2.52 -31.20
N VAL A 376 9.60 -2.94 -32.47
CA VAL A 376 9.01 -4.24 -32.85
C VAL A 376 9.62 -5.43 -32.09
N PRO A 377 10.96 -5.57 -31.94
CA PRO A 377 11.54 -6.70 -31.23
C PRO A 377 10.99 -6.90 -29.81
N GLY A 378 11.02 -5.84 -29.00
CA GLY A 378 10.55 -5.88 -27.61
C GLY A 378 9.04 -6.13 -27.50
N MET A 379 8.25 -5.56 -28.42
CA MET A 379 6.79 -5.74 -28.43
C MET A 379 6.39 -7.17 -28.84
N VAL A 380 7.09 -7.76 -29.83
CA VAL A 380 6.86 -9.15 -30.25
C VAL A 380 7.29 -10.12 -29.14
N LEU A 381 8.46 -9.90 -28.53
CA LEU A 381 8.96 -10.73 -27.43
C LEU A 381 8.05 -10.70 -26.20
N VAL A 382 7.58 -9.52 -25.78
CA VAL A 382 6.67 -9.44 -24.62
C VAL A 382 5.32 -10.07 -24.93
N HIS A 383 4.77 -9.88 -26.14
CA HIS A 383 3.51 -10.49 -26.52
C HIS A 383 3.62 -12.03 -26.56
N GLY A 384 4.68 -12.57 -27.17
CA GLY A 384 4.95 -14.01 -27.18
C GLY A 384 5.15 -14.57 -25.77
N THR A 385 5.89 -13.86 -24.92
CA THR A 385 6.14 -14.26 -23.53
C THR A 385 4.87 -14.25 -22.69
N MET A 386 3.95 -13.31 -22.91
CA MET A 386 2.66 -13.28 -22.19
C MET A 386 1.84 -14.56 -22.40
N GLY A 387 1.89 -15.18 -23.58
CA GLY A 387 1.26 -16.49 -23.80
C GLY A 387 1.93 -17.64 -23.02
N ILE A 388 3.24 -17.54 -22.76
CA ILE A 388 4.00 -18.52 -21.96
C ILE A 388 3.83 -18.25 -20.45
N TRP A 389 3.71 -16.98 -20.09
CA TRP A 389 3.65 -16.46 -18.73
C TRP A 389 2.53 -17.09 -17.91
N GLU A 390 1.37 -17.30 -18.50
CA GLU A 390 0.21 -17.92 -17.84
C GLU A 390 0.55 -19.30 -17.26
N VAL A 391 1.36 -20.09 -17.97
CA VAL A 391 1.78 -21.45 -17.56
C VAL A 391 2.96 -21.40 -16.58
N LEU A 392 3.93 -20.53 -16.84
CA LEU A 392 5.19 -20.49 -16.09
C LEU A 392 5.08 -19.79 -14.73
N ARG A 393 4.21 -18.79 -14.57
CA ARG A 393 4.17 -17.96 -13.35
C ARG A 393 3.83 -18.71 -12.04
N SER A 394 3.24 -19.90 -12.16
CA SER A 394 2.92 -20.79 -11.03
C SER A 394 4.14 -21.56 -10.50
N ARG A 395 5.25 -21.60 -11.27
CA ARG A 395 6.43 -22.41 -10.93
C ARG A 395 7.38 -21.65 -9.99
N PRO A 396 7.81 -22.23 -8.86
CA PRO A 396 8.70 -21.56 -7.90
C PRO A 396 10.04 -21.09 -8.51
N TRP A 397 10.65 -21.90 -9.38
CA TRP A 397 11.93 -21.56 -10.02
C TRP A 397 11.84 -20.31 -10.91
N VAL A 398 10.67 -20.00 -11.48
CA VAL A 398 10.48 -18.80 -12.33
C VAL A 398 10.54 -17.54 -11.48
N ARG A 399 9.99 -17.56 -10.26
CA ARG A 399 10.09 -16.44 -9.32
C ARG A 399 11.53 -16.20 -8.91
N SER A 400 12.27 -17.27 -8.63
CA SER A 400 13.70 -17.22 -8.31
C SER A 400 14.53 -16.65 -9.48
N ALA A 401 14.28 -17.11 -10.71
CA ALA A 401 14.96 -16.62 -11.91
C ALA A 401 14.71 -15.13 -12.16
N LEU A 402 13.44 -14.69 -12.08
CA LEU A 402 13.07 -13.29 -12.27
C LEU A 402 13.72 -12.36 -11.25
N ARG A 403 13.84 -12.80 -9.99
CA ARG A 403 14.53 -12.07 -8.93
C ARG A 403 16.00 -11.81 -9.30
N GLY A 404 16.70 -12.82 -9.80
CA GLY A 404 18.08 -12.69 -10.27
C GLY A 404 18.21 -11.82 -11.51
N ILE A 405 17.34 -12.02 -12.50
CA ILE A 405 17.28 -11.22 -13.74
C ILE A 405 17.08 -9.73 -13.42
N ASN A 406 16.14 -9.40 -12.53
CA ASN A 406 15.89 -8.02 -12.11
C ASN A 406 17.12 -7.39 -11.45
N ALA A 407 17.77 -8.11 -10.52
CA ALA A 407 19.01 -7.63 -9.88
C ALA A 407 20.15 -7.41 -10.88
N GLY A 408 20.33 -8.35 -11.82
CA GLY A 408 21.32 -8.25 -12.89
C GLY A 408 21.06 -7.07 -13.82
N ALA A 409 19.80 -6.83 -14.19
CA ALA A 409 19.39 -5.71 -15.04
C ALA A 409 19.64 -4.36 -14.34
N VAL A 410 19.35 -4.23 -13.05
CA VAL A 410 19.67 -3.02 -12.27
C VAL A 410 21.18 -2.79 -12.18
N GLY A 411 21.98 -3.85 -12.05
CA GLY A 411 23.44 -3.74 -12.11
C GLY A 411 23.94 -3.10 -13.41
N LEU A 412 23.35 -3.46 -14.56
CA LEU A 412 23.70 -2.86 -15.85
C LEU A 412 23.30 -1.39 -15.99
N ILE A 413 22.33 -0.90 -15.21
CA ILE A 413 21.99 0.53 -15.18
C ILE A 413 23.18 1.33 -14.62
N TYR A 414 23.89 0.81 -13.60
CA TYR A 414 25.11 1.46 -13.10
C TYR A 414 26.21 1.51 -14.16
N THR A 415 26.37 0.45 -14.96
CA THR A 415 27.26 0.47 -16.13
C THR A 415 26.88 1.59 -17.11
N ALA A 416 25.59 1.79 -17.37
CA ALA A 416 25.13 2.87 -18.25
C ALA A 416 25.38 4.27 -17.66
N VAL A 417 25.14 4.47 -16.36
CA VAL A 417 25.46 5.72 -15.65
C VAL A 417 26.93 6.09 -15.86
N TYR A 418 27.84 5.14 -15.63
CA TYR A 418 29.27 5.36 -15.83
C TYR A 418 29.60 5.68 -17.30
N ARG A 419 29.01 4.98 -18.26
CA ARG A 419 29.29 5.23 -19.68
C ARG A 419 28.81 6.60 -20.15
N ILE A 420 27.64 7.05 -19.71
CA ILE A 420 27.14 8.39 -20.05
C ILE A 420 28.00 9.46 -19.36
N TRP A 421 28.45 9.21 -18.12
CA TRP A 421 29.38 10.08 -17.42
C TRP A 421 30.67 10.33 -18.22
N GLN A 422 31.22 9.30 -18.88
CA GLN A 422 32.46 9.41 -19.66
C GLN A 422 32.33 10.23 -20.96
N VAL A 423 31.12 10.55 -21.41
CA VAL A 423 30.89 11.26 -22.69
C VAL A 423 29.97 12.50 -22.56
N GLY A 424 29.64 12.92 -21.33
CA GLY A 424 28.60 13.92 -21.08
C GLY A 424 29.00 15.38 -21.35
N TYR A 425 30.30 15.71 -21.35
CA TYR A 425 30.80 17.08 -21.50
C TYR A 425 31.13 17.44 -22.97
N ILE A 426 30.65 18.60 -23.45
CA ILE A 426 30.81 19.08 -24.82
C ILE A 426 31.20 20.57 -24.82
N ASP A 427 32.13 20.95 -25.70
CA ASP A 427 32.56 22.34 -25.91
C ASP A 427 32.94 22.60 -27.39
N GLU A 428 33.16 23.86 -27.77
CA GLU A 428 33.52 24.31 -29.12
C GLU A 428 34.73 23.55 -29.71
N GLY A 429 35.67 23.13 -28.86
CA GLY A 429 36.86 22.36 -29.26
C GLY A 429 36.73 20.82 -29.18
N PHE A 430 35.67 20.28 -28.57
CA PHE A 430 35.53 18.84 -28.29
C PHE A 430 34.13 18.33 -28.63
N GLN A 431 33.86 18.11 -29.92
CA GLN A 431 32.55 17.65 -30.38
C GLN A 431 32.28 16.15 -30.11
N SER A 432 33.30 15.36 -29.78
CA SER A 432 33.17 13.90 -29.56
C SER A 432 32.67 13.48 -28.18
N GLY A 433 32.55 14.43 -27.23
CA GLY A 433 32.17 14.18 -25.84
C GLY A 433 33.35 13.75 -24.96
N LYS A 434 33.44 14.31 -23.75
CA LYS A 434 34.44 14.00 -22.71
C LYS A 434 33.80 13.65 -21.37
N SER A 435 34.61 13.20 -20.43
CA SER A 435 34.17 12.86 -19.08
C SER A 435 33.65 14.10 -18.37
N LEU A 436 32.50 13.97 -17.69
CA LEU A 436 31.99 15.02 -16.79
C LEU A 436 32.94 15.31 -15.62
N ALA A 437 33.88 14.39 -15.32
CA ALA A 437 34.89 14.60 -14.28
C ALA A 437 36.01 15.56 -14.69
N ASP A 438 36.14 15.87 -15.99
CA ASP A 438 37.22 16.74 -16.49
C ASP A 438 36.98 18.22 -16.12
N ASP A 439 35.75 18.58 -15.79
CA ASP A 439 35.37 19.92 -15.30
C ASP A 439 34.55 19.80 -13.99
N PRO A 440 35.05 20.38 -12.87
CA PRO A 440 34.35 20.35 -11.58
C PRO A 440 32.92 20.90 -11.62
N TRP A 441 32.60 21.83 -12.52
CA TRP A 441 31.26 22.41 -12.62
C TRP A 441 30.23 21.35 -13.00
N TRP A 442 30.54 20.45 -13.94
CA TRP A 442 29.60 19.41 -14.34
C TRP A 442 29.43 18.34 -13.27
N VAL A 443 30.47 18.08 -12.48
CA VAL A 443 30.36 17.24 -11.27
C VAL A 443 29.36 17.86 -10.29
N VAL A 444 29.41 19.17 -10.07
CA VAL A 444 28.45 19.89 -9.21
C VAL A 444 27.03 19.80 -9.77
N VAL A 445 26.82 20.01 -11.07
CA VAL A 445 25.49 19.90 -11.69
C VAL A 445 24.93 18.47 -11.57
N THR A 446 25.74 17.44 -11.81
CA THR A 446 25.34 16.04 -11.65
C THR A 446 25.03 15.71 -10.20
N ALA A 447 25.89 16.09 -9.26
CA ALA A 447 25.67 15.88 -7.83
C ALA A 447 24.44 16.63 -7.31
N THR A 448 24.24 17.88 -7.73
CA THR A 448 23.08 18.69 -7.33
C THR A 448 21.79 18.12 -7.92
N SER A 449 21.82 17.55 -9.12
CA SER A 449 20.65 16.89 -9.71
C SER A 449 20.32 15.58 -9.01
N PHE A 450 21.34 14.79 -8.64
CA PHE A 450 21.17 13.60 -7.79
C PHE A 450 20.60 13.98 -6.42
N VAL A 451 21.23 14.93 -5.74
CA VAL A 451 20.89 15.37 -4.38
C VAL A 451 19.54 16.08 -4.35
N GLY A 452 19.29 17.06 -5.22
CA GLY A 452 18.06 17.84 -5.24
C GLY A 452 16.82 16.99 -5.46
N VAL A 453 16.88 16.03 -6.40
CA VAL A 453 15.78 15.07 -6.60
C VAL A 453 15.73 14.06 -5.46
N SER A 454 16.88 13.62 -4.93
CA SER A 454 16.91 12.74 -3.76
C SER A 454 16.38 13.41 -2.49
N ILE A 455 16.52 14.72 -2.30
CA ILE A 455 15.97 15.48 -1.16
C ILE A 455 14.46 15.55 -1.30
N GLN A 456 13.91 15.74 -2.50
CA GLN A 456 12.46 15.69 -2.70
C GLN A 456 11.89 14.30 -2.40
N VAL A 457 12.62 13.23 -2.76
CA VAL A 457 12.25 11.84 -2.44
C VAL A 457 12.51 11.49 -0.98
N THR A 458 13.61 11.97 -0.39
CA THR A 458 14.01 11.71 1.00
C THR A 458 13.16 12.51 1.96
N MET A 459 12.71 13.72 1.64
CA MET A 459 11.69 14.42 2.42
C MET A 459 10.37 13.64 2.49
N SER A 460 10.11 12.71 1.56
CA SER A 460 9.01 11.74 1.71
C SER A 460 9.35 10.54 2.62
N LYS A 461 10.65 10.20 2.79
CA LYS A 461 11.17 9.13 3.69
C LYS A 461 11.58 9.65 5.10
N ASP A 462 11.86 10.94 5.27
CA ASP A 462 12.33 11.58 6.50
C ASP A 462 11.19 11.88 7.48
N SER A 463 9.94 11.56 7.10
CA SER A 463 8.81 11.56 8.03
C SER A 463 9.01 10.59 9.20
N THR A 464 9.79 9.52 9.02
CA THR A 464 10.00 8.47 10.04
C THR A 464 11.00 8.86 11.15
N SER A 465 11.79 9.92 10.95
CA SER A 465 12.71 10.47 11.97
C SER A 465 12.00 11.44 12.92
N GLN A 466 10.82 11.93 12.55
CA GLN A 466 10.01 12.86 13.34
C GLN A 466 9.64 12.27 14.71
N SER A 467 9.71 13.14 15.72
CA SER A 467 9.18 12.88 17.05
C SER A 467 7.65 13.04 17.06
N ILE A 468 6.95 11.99 17.49
CA ILE A 468 5.48 11.93 17.55
C ILE A 468 5.03 11.87 19.00
N LEU A 469 4.21 12.82 19.41
CA LEU A 469 3.55 12.82 20.72
C LEU A 469 2.06 12.53 20.56
N ILE A 470 1.57 11.46 21.18
CA ILE A 470 0.17 11.04 21.14
C ILE A 470 -0.45 11.26 22.52
N LEU A 471 -1.54 12.03 22.57
CA LEU A 471 -2.28 12.33 23.79
C LEU A 471 -3.50 11.41 23.86
N GLY A 472 -3.48 10.43 24.76
CA GLY A 472 -4.50 9.41 24.93
C GLY A 472 -4.05 8.01 24.49
N GLY A 473 -4.04 7.07 25.43
CA GLY A 473 -3.75 5.64 25.25
C GLY A 473 -5.01 4.80 25.02
N GLY A 474 -6.06 5.39 24.42
CA GLY A 474 -7.30 4.70 24.07
C GLY A 474 -7.24 3.97 22.72
N CYS A 475 -8.40 3.61 22.18
CA CYS A 475 -8.51 2.85 20.92
C CYS A 475 -7.75 3.51 19.74
N PHE A 476 -8.01 4.79 19.47
CA PHE A 476 -7.38 5.50 18.34
C PHE A 476 -5.90 5.76 18.58
N GLY A 477 -5.53 6.17 19.80
CA GLY A 477 -4.14 6.43 20.16
C GLY A 477 -3.25 5.19 20.07
N LEU A 478 -3.70 4.04 20.60
CA LEU A 478 -2.96 2.78 20.50
C LEU A 478 -2.88 2.26 19.07
N ALA A 479 -3.96 2.30 18.30
CA ALA A 479 -3.95 1.90 16.90
C ALA A 479 -2.97 2.76 16.07
N THR A 480 -2.91 4.06 16.37
CA THR A 480 -1.98 5.01 15.73
C THR A 480 -0.53 4.70 16.09
N ALA A 481 -0.23 4.57 17.40
CA ALA A 481 1.11 4.26 17.87
C ALA A 481 1.63 2.95 17.27
N PHE A 482 0.77 1.93 17.19
CA PHE A 482 1.12 0.63 16.63
C PHE A 482 1.43 0.71 15.13
N GLU A 483 0.55 1.32 14.32
CA GLU A 483 0.78 1.45 12.89
C GLU A 483 2.07 2.25 12.60
N LEU A 484 2.26 3.40 13.24
CA LEU A 484 3.44 4.23 13.02
C LEU A 484 4.72 3.47 13.39
N SER A 485 4.71 2.69 14.48
CA SER A 485 5.83 1.83 14.85
C SER A 485 6.12 0.79 13.77
N GLN A 486 5.09 0.15 13.19
CA GLN A 486 5.24 -0.80 12.09
C GLN A 486 5.76 -0.14 10.80
N LYS A 487 5.49 1.16 10.59
CA LYS A 487 5.99 1.95 9.45
C LYS A 487 7.38 2.54 9.65
N GLY A 488 8.01 2.26 10.79
CA GLY A 488 9.42 2.60 11.03
C GLY A 488 9.65 3.85 11.87
N TYR A 489 8.60 4.53 12.33
CA TYR A 489 8.74 5.67 13.26
C TYR A 489 9.33 5.17 14.58
N LYS A 490 10.41 5.81 15.04
CA LYS A 490 11.16 5.35 16.22
C LYS A 490 10.94 6.18 17.48
N ASN A 491 10.52 7.42 17.35
CA ASN A 491 10.39 8.34 18.48
C ASN A 491 8.92 8.67 18.75
N ILE A 492 8.18 7.68 19.27
CA ILE A 492 6.76 7.80 19.62
C ILE A 492 6.60 7.81 21.14
N THR A 493 5.91 8.82 21.66
CA THR A 493 5.55 8.94 23.07
C THR A 493 4.04 9.05 23.21
N VAL A 494 3.45 8.29 24.13
CA VAL A 494 2.02 8.30 24.46
C VAL A 494 1.83 8.79 25.89
N LEU A 495 0.98 9.80 26.09
CA LEU A 495 0.58 10.31 27.41
C LEU A 495 -0.85 9.84 27.72
N GLU A 496 -1.05 9.19 28.87
CA GLU A 496 -2.36 8.68 29.29
C GLU A 496 -2.63 8.99 30.77
N LYS A 497 -3.80 9.56 31.06
CA LYS A 497 -4.16 10.00 32.42
C LYS A 497 -4.39 8.84 33.40
N ASP A 498 -4.80 7.67 32.90
CA ASP A 498 -4.91 6.47 33.74
C ASP A 498 -3.53 5.86 34.03
N VAL A 499 -3.40 5.19 35.18
CA VAL A 499 -2.18 4.47 35.58
C VAL A 499 -1.98 3.15 34.83
N ASN A 500 -2.95 2.76 34.00
CA ASN A 500 -2.96 1.50 33.26
C ASN A 500 -3.30 1.71 31.78
N VAL A 501 -2.78 0.84 30.93
CA VAL A 501 -3.22 0.67 29.54
C VAL A 501 -3.69 -0.78 29.35
N PRO A 502 -4.92 -1.03 28.87
CA PRO A 502 -5.93 -0.06 28.43
C PRO A 502 -6.44 0.86 29.55
N SER A 503 -6.65 2.13 29.20
CA SER A 503 -7.17 3.16 30.12
C SER A 503 -8.63 2.91 30.45
N ARG A 504 -8.99 2.98 31.73
CA ARG A 504 -10.38 2.87 32.22
C ARG A 504 -11.28 4.02 31.77
N PHE A 505 -10.70 5.13 31.31
CA PHE A 505 -11.44 6.23 30.68
C PHE A 505 -11.73 5.99 29.20
N SER A 506 -11.09 4.99 28.58
CA SER A 506 -11.33 4.69 27.17
C SER A 506 -12.71 4.08 26.99
N ALA A 507 -13.49 4.59 26.03
CA ALA A 507 -14.75 3.98 25.58
C ALA A 507 -14.62 2.49 25.22
N ALA A 508 -13.41 2.04 24.86
CA ALA A 508 -13.12 0.66 24.47
C ALA A 508 -12.61 -0.22 25.63
N TYR A 509 -12.40 0.33 26.82
CA TYR A 509 -12.12 -0.45 28.03
C TYR A 509 -13.41 -1.12 28.51
N ASP A 510 -13.66 -2.29 27.95
CA ASP A 510 -14.94 -2.97 28.04
C ASP A 510 -14.73 -4.48 27.80
N LEU A 511 -15.68 -5.31 28.21
CA LEU A 511 -15.62 -6.76 27.98
C LEU A 511 -15.73 -7.06 26.48
N ASN A 512 -16.64 -6.37 25.80
CA ASN A 512 -16.96 -6.61 24.40
C ASN A 512 -17.57 -5.39 23.70
N LYS A 513 -17.35 -5.28 22.39
CA LYS A 513 -17.94 -4.26 21.51
C LYS A 513 -18.38 -4.89 20.19
N VAL A 514 -19.49 -4.39 19.64
CA VAL A 514 -20.09 -4.92 18.40
C VAL A 514 -19.16 -4.65 17.21
N ILE A 515 -18.90 -5.70 16.43
CA ILE A 515 -18.19 -5.63 15.15
C ILE A 515 -19.18 -6.03 14.06
N ARG A 516 -19.61 -5.05 13.27
CA ARG A 516 -20.59 -5.21 12.18
C ARG A 516 -20.33 -4.22 11.07
N ALA A 517 -20.74 -4.55 9.86
CA ALA A 517 -20.55 -3.74 8.66
C ALA A 517 -21.84 -3.14 8.07
N GLU A 518 -22.90 -3.04 8.88
CA GLU A 518 -24.22 -2.64 8.40
C GLU A 518 -24.42 -1.14 8.58
N TYR A 519 -24.21 -0.36 7.52
CA TYR A 519 -24.41 1.08 7.53
C TYR A 519 -25.37 1.49 6.42
N ALA A 520 -26.07 2.62 6.61
CA ALA A 520 -26.80 3.25 5.52
C ALA A 520 -25.84 3.85 4.47
N ASP A 521 -24.59 4.12 4.86
CA ASP A 521 -23.53 4.67 4.03
C ASP A 521 -22.60 3.54 3.53
N ASP A 522 -22.55 3.37 2.21
CA ASP A 522 -21.74 2.34 1.55
C ASP A 522 -20.23 2.48 1.84
N PHE A 523 -19.74 3.71 2.07
CA PHE A 523 -18.34 3.94 2.45
C PHE A 523 -18.01 3.25 3.77
N TYR A 524 -18.84 3.43 4.81
CA TYR A 524 -18.62 2.77 6.11
C TYR A 524 -18.91 1.27 6.07
N THR A 525 -19.87 0.84 5.26
CA THR A 525 -20.10 -0.60 5.01
C THR A 525 -18.82 -1.25 4.49
N GLN A 526 -18.20 -0.67 3.46
CA GLN A 526 -16.95 -1.21 2.91
C GLN A 526 -15.80 -1.13 3.92
N LEU A 527 -15.65 0.00 4.61
CA LEU A 527 -14.61 0.19 5.62
C LEU A 527 -14.69 -0.84 6.75
N ALA A 528 -15.92 -1.12 7.21
CA ALA A 528 -16.15 -2.11 8.26
C ALA A 528 -15.91 -3.54 7.76
N LEU A 529 -16.23 -3.87 6.50
CA LEU A 529 -15.87 -5.16 5.90
C LEU A 529 -14.35 -5.36 5.83
N ASP A 530 -13.61 -4.31 5.45
CA ASP A 530 -12.15 -4.32 5.42
C ASP A 530 -11.58 -4.56 6.82
N SER A 531 -12.16 -3.89 7.83
CA SER A 531 -11.79 -4.09 9.23
C SER A 531 -12.13 -5.50 9.72
N ILE A 532 -13.31 -6.05 9.40
CA ILE A 532 -13.70 -7.42 9.75
C ILE A 532 -12.70 -8.43 9.20
N ARG A 533 -12.25 -8.27 7.94
CA ARG A 533 -11.23 -9.15 7.38
C ARG A 533 -9.93 -9.12 8.19
N LYS A 534 -9.54 -7.95 8.71
CA LYS A 534 -8.39 -7.82 9.62
C LYS A 534 -8.65 -8.46 10.98
N TRP A 535 -9.82 -8.26 11.57
CA TRP A 535 -10.24 -8.98 12.78
C TRP A 535 -10.21 -10.50 12.60
N GLN A 536 -10.46 -11.02 11.41
CA GLN A 536 -10.43 -12.46 11.13
C GLN A 536 -9.03 -13.01 10.86
N SER A 537 -8.19 -12.25 10.15
CA SER A 537 -6.93 -12.78 9.57
C SER A 537 -5.67 -12.32 10.29
N ASP A 538 -5.70 -11.18 10.98
CA ASP A 538 -4.52 -10.63 11.62
C ASP A 538 -4.24 -11.33 12.96
N PRO A 539 -3.07 -11.97 13.17
CA PRO A 539 -2.77 -12.70 14.40
C PRO A 539 -2.87 -11.88 15.69
N LEU A 540 -2.74 -10.55 15.60
CA LEU A 540 -2.89 -9.68 16.76
C LEU A 540 -4.35 -9.51 17.19
N TYR A 541 -5.28 -9.52 16.23
CA TYR A 541 -6.70 -9.20 16.44
C TYR A 541 -7.60 -10.44 16.44
N ALA A 542 -7.26 -11.47 15.67
CA ALA A 542 -8.01 -12.72 15.54
C ALA A 542 -8.34 -13.41 16.87
N PRO A 543 -7.42 -13.50 17.87
CA PRO A 543 -7.73 -14.09 19.17
C PRO A 543 -8.79 -13.33 19.98
N HIS A 544 -9.15 -12.13 19.55
CA HIS A 544 -10.10 -11.26 20.23
C HIS A 544 -11.41 -11.09 19.46
N TYR A 545 -11.54 -11.68 18.27
CA TYR A 545 -12.74 -11.58 17.44
C TYR A 545 -13.63 -12.82 17.57
N HIS A 546 -14.92 -12.59 17.76
CA HIS A 546 -15.93 -13.63 17.94
C HIS A 546 -17.05 -13.40 16.92
N GLN A 547 -17.05 -14.19 15.86
CA GLN A 547 -18.04 -14.10 14.78
C GLN A 547 -19.32 -14.89 15.11
N THR A 548 -20.04 -14.45 16.16
CA THR A 548 -21.27 -15.08 16.62
C THR A 548 -22.50 -14.72 15.80
N GLY A 549 -22.38 -13.79 14.86
CA GLY A 549 -23.51 -13.17 14.18
C GLY A 549 -24.10 -11.99 14.96
N PHE A 550 -24.95 -11.24 14.27
CA PHE A 550 -25.66 -10.06 14.80
C PHE A 550 -27.14 -10.14 14.45
N LEU A 551 -28.00 -10.26 15.47
CA LEU A 551 -29.45 -10.23 15.36
C LEU A 551 -29.92 -8.80 15.62
N ASN A 552 -30.34 -8.10 14.56
CA ASN A 552 -30.79 -6.72 14.63
C ASN A 552 -32.29 -6.66 14.38
N VAL A 553 -33.05 -6.33 15.42
CA VAL A 553 -34.53 -6.37 15.39
C VAL A 553 -35.11 -5.14 16.08
N THR A 554 -36.42 -4.95 15.89
CA THR A 554 -37.24 -3.98 16.63
C THR A 554 -38.34 -4.72 17.38
N SER A 555 -38.78 -4.21 18.53
CA SER A 555 -39.95 -4.76 19.22
C SER A 555 -41.25 -4.41 18.49
N GLY A 556 -42.35 -5.08 18.85
CA GLY A 556 -43.68 -4.74 18.32
C GLY A 556 -44.08 -3.28 18.59
N LYS A 557 -43.63 -2.73 19.72
CA LYS A 557 -43.93 -1.35 20.17
C LYS A 557 -42.98 -0.30 19.59
N ALA A 558 -41.95 -0.69 18.85
CA ALA A 558 -40.99 0.26 18.28
C ALA A 558 -41.68 1.28 17.37
N ALA A 559 -41.23 2.53 17.45
CA ALA A 559 -41.70 3.61 16.61
C ALA A 559 -41.37 3.36 15.12
N GLN A 560 -42.18 3.95 14.22
CA GLN A 560 -42.09 3.66 12.78
C GLN A 560 -40.75 4.09 12.17
N ASN A 561 -40.15 5.17 12.66
CA ASN A 561 -38.80 5.61 12.28
C ASN A 561 -37.74 4.56 12.62
N THR A 562 -37.82 3.95 13.80
CA THR A 562 -36.88 2.91 14.26
C THR A 562 -37.02 1.64 13.42
N LYS A 563 -38.26 1.23 13.11
CA LYS A 563 -38.56 0.14 12.18
C LYS A 563 -38.00 0.43 10.78
N GLY A 564 -38.19 1.65 10.28
CA GLY A 564 -37.65 2.11 9.00
C GLY A 564 -36.11 2.13 8.95
N ALA A 565 -35.43 2.48 10.05
CA ALA A 565 -33.97 2.46 10.13
C ALA A 565 -33.40 1.03 10.07
N VAL A 566 -34.01 0.08 10.77
CA VAL A 566 -33.60 -1.33 10.67
C VAL A 566 -33.82 -1.86 9.26
N GLU A 567 -34.93 -1.48 8.62
CA GLU A 567 -35.20 -1.85 7.22
C GLU A 567 -34.15 -1.28 6.25
N SER A 568 -33.79 -0.01 6.40
CA SER A 568 -32.82 0.62 5.50
C SER A 568 -31.43 -0.02 5.61
N TYR A 569 -31.02 -0.42 6.82
CA TYR A 569 -29.80 -1.20 7.01
C TYR A 569 -29.88 -2.54 6.28
N PHE A 570 -30.98 -3.28 6.44
CA PHE A 570 -31.14 -4.56 5.74
C PHE A 570 -31.04 -4.40 4.22
N GLN A 571 -31.68 -3.37 3.67
CA GLN A 571 -31.63 -3.07 2.24
C GLN A 571 -30.22 -2.72 1.76
N SER A 572 -29.42 -2.00 2.56
CA SER A 572 -28.01 -1.75 2.24
C SER A 572 -27.22 -3.07 2.14
N LEU A 573 -27.45 -4.01 3.07
CA LEU A 573 -26.77 -5.31 3.03
C LEU A 573 -27.08 -6.09 1.75
N GLN A 574 -28.34 -6.08 1.29
CA GLN A 574 -28.73 -6.78 0.07
C GLN A 574 -28.06 -6.23 -1.20
N LYS A 575 -27.60 -4.98 -1.19
CA LYS A 575 -26.92 -4.36 -2.35
C LYS A 575 -25.46 -4.77 -2.47
N ASN A 576 -24.85 -5.26 -1.38
CA ASN A 576 -23.44 -5.58 -1.35
C ASN A 576 -23.22 -7.09 -1.42
N ALA A 577 -22.50 -7.53 -2.47
CA ALA A 577 -22.26 -8.94 -2.75
C ALA A 577 -21.58 -9.71 -1.59
N ALA A 578 -20.86 -9.02 -0.71
CA ALA A 578 -20.26 -9.63 0.47
C ALA A 578 -21.29 -10.29 1.41
N PHE A 579 -22.54 -9.81 1.43
CA PHE A 579 -23.59 -10.34 2.30
C PHE A 579 -24.46 -11.42 1.65
N ASN A 580 -24.18 -11.81 0.40
CA ASN A 580 -24.94 -12.85 -0.30
C ASN A 580 -24.88 -14.18 0.49
N GLY A 581 -26.04 -14.67 0.91
CA GLY A 581 -26.16 -15.87 1.74
C GLY A 581 -25.71 -15.71 3.21
N GLN A 582 -25.29 -14.51 3.62
CA GLN A 582 -24.82 -14.23 4.98
C GLN A 582 -25.90 -13.57 5.86
N THR A 583 -26.96 -13.03 5.26
CA THR A 583 -28.06 -12.40 5.98
C THR A 583 -29.34 -13.23 5.89
N THR A 584 -30.15 -13.24 6.94
CA THR A 584 -31.44 -13.93 6.98
C THR A 584 -32.50 -13.00 7.57
N ARG A 585 -33.63 -12.88 6.88
CA ARG A 585 -34.77 -12.10 7.37
C ARG A 585 -35.46 -12.83 8.52
N VAL A 586 -35.96 -12.07 9.49
CA VAL A 586 -36.64 -12.60 10.68
C VAL A 586 -37.95 -11.84 10.88
N ASN A 587 -39.08 -12.51 10.75
CA ASN A 587 -40.40 -11.86 10.70
C ASN A 587 -41.30 -12.22 11.89
N SER A 588 -40.88 -13.17 12.72
CA SER A 588 -41.67 -13.66 13.86
C SER A 588 -40.77 -14.12 15.02
N SER A 589 -41.37 -14.26 16.20
CA SER A 589 -40.72 -14.89 17.35
C SER A 589 -40.34 -16.35 17.08
N GLN A 590 -41.10 -17.06 16.24
CA GLN A 590 -40.78 -18.44 15.84
C GLN A 590 -39.49 -18.49 15.01
N ASP A 591 -39.29 -17.56 14.08
CA ASP A 591 -38.05 -17.45 13.30
C ASP A 591 -36.85 -17.22 14.21
N ILE A 592 -37.01 -16.33 15.21
CA ILE A 592 -35.95 -16.04 16.20
C ILE A 592 -35.65 -17.27 17.04
N LYS A 593 -36.67 -17.96 17.56
CA LYS A 593 -36.45 -19.17 18.39
C LYS A 593 -35.84 -20.32 17.60
N LYS A 594 -36.13 -20.41 16.30
CA LYS A 594 -35.45 -21.36 15.41
C LYS A 594 -33.98 -21.00 15.23
N LEU A 595 -33.67 -19.71 15.12
CA LEU A 595 -32.30 -19.21 14.99
C LEU A 595 -31.51 -19.30 16.31
N VAL A 596 -32.14 -18.98 17.43
CA VAL A 596 -31.57 -18.90 18.78
C VAL A 596 -32.52 -19.61 19.76
N PRO A 597 -32.47 -20.96 19.85
CA PRO A 597 -33.36 -21.74 20.73
C PRO A 597 -33.24 -21.39 22.22
N LYS A 598 -32.11 -20.77 22.60
CA LYS A 598 -31.80 -20.32 23.96
C LYS A 598 -32.66 -19.13 24.42
N PHE A 599 -33.38 -18.47 23.52
CA PHE A 599 -34.30 -17.39 23.87
C PHE A 599 -35.64 -17.97 24.37
N THR A 600 -35.86 -17.84 25.68
CA THR A 600 -37.00 -18.47 26.37
C THR A 600 -38.22 -17.56 26.49
N GLY A 601 -38.04 -16.25 26.32
CA GLY A 601 -39.13 -15.28 26.46
C GLY A 601 -40.12 -15.19 25.28
N PRO A 602 -41.08 -14.26 25.34
CA PRO A 602 -42.14 -14.11 24.34
C PRO A 602 -41.70 -13.47 23.02
N LEU A 603 -40.67 -12.62 23.02
CA LEU A 603 -40.15 -11.91 21.83
C LEU A 603 -41.24 -11.12 21.08
N THR A 604 -42.04 -10.36 21.83
CA THR A 604 -43.33 -9.79 21.41
C THR A 604 -43.18 -8.85 20.22
N GLY A 605 -43.60 -9.34 19.04
CA GLY A 605 -43.58 -8.57 17.80
C GLY A 605 -42.18 -8.30 17.24
N PHE A 606 -41.16 -9.07 17.66
CA PHE A 606 -39.79 -8.84 17.22
C PHE A 606 -39.62 -9.13 15.73
N LYS A 607 -39.09 -8.16 14.97
CA LYS A 607 -38.84 -8.27 13.52
C LYS A 607 -37.56 -7.55 13.09
N GLY A 608 -36.87 -8.10 12.10
CA GLY A 608 -35.65 -7.54 11.54
C GLY A 608 -34.87 -8.58 10.74
N TYR A 609 -33.59 -8.74 11.05
CA TYR A 609 -32.71 -9.66 10.34
C TYR A 609 -31.55 -10.15 11.20
N HIS A 610 -30.91 -11.20 10.74
CA HIS A 610 -29.68 -11.75 11.29
C HIS A 610 -28.55 -11.68 10.26
N ASN A 611 -27.36 -11.26 10.68
CA ASN A 611 -26.16 -11.18 9.84
C ASN A 611 -25.03 -12.04 10.43
N LYS A 612 -24.58 -13.04 9.67
CA LYS A 612 -23.54 -14.00 10.06
C LYS A 612 -22.11 -13.47 9.95
N LEU A 613 -21.88 -12.39 9.20
CA LEU A 613 -20.54 -11.79 9.07
C LEU A 613 -20.13 -10.97 10.29
N ALA A 614 -21.11 -10.56 11.10
CA ALA A 614 -20.91 -9.74 12.26
C ALA A 614 -20.64 -10.58 13.52
N GLY A 615 -20.34 -9.88 14.61
CA GLY A 615 -20.08 -10.47 15.91
C GLY A 615 -19.61 -9.40 16.89
N TYR A 616 -18.63 -9.75 17.72
CA TYR A 616 -18.02 -8.80 18.64
C TYR A 616 -16.53 -9.02 18.80
N GLY A 617 -15.86 -8.02 19.37
CA GLY A 617 -14.47 -8.12 19.79
C GLY A 617 -14.33 -7.96 21.30
N HIS A 618 -13.44 -8.73 21.93
CA HIS A 618 -13.04 -8.52 23.32
C HIS A 618 -12.17 -7.26 23.43
N SER A 619 -12.81 -6.11 23.64
CA SER A 619 -12.17 -4.82 23.38
C SER A 619 -11.02 -4.49 24.32
N ALA A 620 -11.17 -4.66 25.63
CA ALA A 620 -10.05 -4.45 26.57
C ALA A 620 -8.87 -5.41 26.30
N ASN A 621 -9.14 -6.64 25.84
CA ASN A 621 -8.09 -7.60 25.51
C ASN A 621 -7.35 -7.21 24.23
N ALA A 622 -8.07 -6.76 23.20
CA ALA A 622 -7.47 -6.23 21.98
C ALA A 622 -6.61 -4.99 22.24
N LEU A 623 -7.10 -4.02 23.03
CA LEU A 623 -6.29 -2.86 23.42
C LEU A 623 -5.01 -3.29 24.17
N ARG A 624 -5.13 -4.25 25.10
CA ARG A 624 -3.97 -4.78 25.83
C ARG A 624 -2.96 -5.47 24.92
N ALA A 625 -3.43 -6.21 23.92
CA ALA A 625 -2.57 -6.87 22.94
C ALA A 625 -1.80 -5.86 22.09
N VAL A 626 -2.50 -4.84 21.57
CA VAL A 626 -1.89 -3.74 20.79
C VAL A 626 -0.89 -2.96 21.65
N TYR A 627 -1.26 -2.60 22.88
CA TYR A 627 -0.36 -1.93 23.83
C TYR A 627 0.94 -2.73 24.05
N LYS A 628 0.85 -4.04 24.29
CA LYS A 628 2.04 -4.90 24.44
C LYS A 628 2.93 -4.88 23.20
N GLN A 629 2.36 -4.81 22.00
CA GLN A 629 3.14 -4.69 20.78
C GLN A 629 3.78 -3.31 20.64
N CYS A 630 3.08 -2.22 20.97
CA CYS A 630 3.66 -0.88 21.00
C CYS A 630 4.89 -0.83 21.92
N VAL A 631 4.79 -1.39 23.13
CA VAL A 631 5.93 -1.47 24.07
C VAL A 631 7.08 -2.27 23.48
N LYS A 632 6.81 -3.44 22.88
CA LYS A 632 7.84 -4.26 22.21
C LYS A 632 8.53 -3.52 21.06
N LEU A 633 7.81 -2.65 20.37
CA LEU A 633 8.32 -1.84 19.26
C LEU A 633 9.01 -0.54 19.72
N GLY A 634 9.09 -0.28 21.04
CA GLY A 634 9.83 0.84 21.62
C GLY A 634 9.03 2.12 21.86
N VAL A 635 7.69 2.07 21.78
CA VAL A 635 6.84 3.23 22.12
C VAL A 635 6.95 3.54 23.61
N LYS A 636 7.18 4.81 23.94
CA LYS A 636 7.27 5.30 25.33
C LYS A 636 5.89 5.65 25.85
N PHE A 637 5.56 5.24 27.08
CA PHE A 637 4.29 5.55 27.72
C PHE A 637 4.54 6.29 29.04
N HIS A 638 3.87 7.43 29.23
CA HIS A 638 3.80 8.12 30.52
C HIS A 638 2.35 8.06 31.00
N LEU A 639 2.17 7.48 32.20
CA LEU A 639 0.88 7.08 32.72
C LEU A 639 0.54 7.82 34.02
N GLY A 640 -0.74 7.93 34.34
CA GLY A 640 -1.24 8.51 35.58
C GLY A 640 -1.40 10.03 35.54
N LYS A 641 -2.09 10.58 36.55
CA LYS A 641 -2.46 12.00 36.62
C LYS A 641 -1.27 12.97 36.58
N LYS A 642 -0.12 12.57 37.13
CA LYS A 642 1.05 13.46 37.18
C LYS A 642 1.80 13.48 35.85
N ASP A 643 2.17 12.31 35.35
CA ASP A 643 3.11 12.18 34.22
C ASP A 643 2.41 11.96 32.87
N GLY A 644 1.14 11.53 32.85
CA GLY A 644 0.41 11.19 31.64
C GLY A 644 -0.84 12.04 31.36
N GLU A 645 -1.40 12.72 32.37
CA GLU A 645 -2.52 13.65 32.14
C GLU A 645 -2.01 14.98 31.59
N VAL A 646 -2.55 15.36 30.43
CA VAL A 646 -2.18 16.59 29.73
C VAL A 646 -2.97 17.76 30.31
N GLU A 647 -2.25 18.82 30.68
CA GLU A 647 -2.84 20.08 31.13
C GLU A 647 -3.07 21.04 29.96
N SER A 648 -2.07 21.20 29.09
CA SER A 648 -2.13 22.17 27.99
C SER A 648 -1.25 21.78 26.80
N LEU A 649 -1.65 22.23 25.61
CA LEU A 649 -0.83 22.18 24.40
C LEU A 649 0.13 23.37 24.39
N LEU A 650 1.32 23.16 23.83
CA LEU A 650 2.35 24.18 23.71
C LEU A 650 2.43 24.66 22.27
N TYR A 651 2.47 25.98 22.09
CA TYR A 651 2.51 26.61 20.77
C TYR A 651 3.71 27.55 20.66
N ALA A 652 4.31 27.59 19.48
CA ALA A 652 5.29 28.59 19.07
C ALA A 652 4.78 29.33 17.84
N SER A 653 4.77 30.66 17.89
CA SER A 653 4.33 31.51 16.79
C SER A 653 5.52 32.31 16.26
N ASN A 654 5.69 32.32 14.94
CA ASN A 654 6.68 33.14 14.24
C ASN A 654 6.05 33.82 13.00
N ARG A 655 6.86 34.46 12.15
CA ARG A 655 6.38 35.09 10.91
C ARG A 655 5.79 34.10 9.89
N GLU A 656 6.07 32.80 10.03
CA GLU A 656 5.62 31.72 9.14
C GLU A 656 4.34 31.03 9.65
N GLY A 657 3.82 31.43 10.82
CA GLY A 657 2.58 30.91 11.41
C GLY A 657 2.76 30.34 12.81
N THR A 658 1.70 29.73 13.34
CA THR A 658 1.69 29.07 14.64
C THR A 658 1.91 27.57 14.47
N LYS A 659 2.77 26.98 15.30
CA LYS A 659 3.05 25.53 15.36
C LYS A 659 2.75 25.02 16.76
N CYS A 660 2.16 23.83 16.87
CA CYS A 660 2.17 23.09 18.12
C CYS A 660 3.53 22.40 18.25
N ILE A 661 4.19 22.61 19.39
CA ILE A 661 5.55 22.11 19.66
C ILE A 661 5.56 21.01 20.71
N GLY A 662 4.39 20.54 21.17
CA GLY A 662 4.24 19.52 22.19
C GLY A 662 3.12 19.80 23.20
N ALA A 663 3.24 19.20 24.38
CA ALA A 663 2.26 19.34 25.46
C ALA A 663 2.93 19.38 26.86
N ARG A 664 2.23 19.97 27.82
CA ARG A 664 2.59 19.98 29.24
C ARG A 664 1.66 19.05 30.02
N THR A 665 2.22 18.22 30.88
CA THR A 665 1.48 17.34 31.80
C THR A 665 1.10 18.09 33.08
N ARG A 666 0.09 17.63 33.82
CA ARG A 666 -0.29 18.25 35.12
C ARG A 666 0.83 18.21 36.17
N GLY A 667 1.78 17.28 36.04
CA GLY A 667 2.99 17.24 36.85
C GLY A 667 4.03 18.32 36.53
N GLY A 668 3.81 19.11 35.48
CA GLY A 668 4.69 20.18 35.01
C GLY A 668 5.72 19.73 33.96
N THR A 669 5.78 18.44 33.62
CA THR A 669 6.72 17.91 32.61
C THR A 669 6.30 18.35 31.21
N ILE A 670 7.26 18.89 30.46
CA ILE A 670 7.10 19.29 29.06
C ILE A 670 7.56 18.17 28.15
N HIS A 671 6.71 17.77 27.20
CA HIS A 671 7.05 16.84 26.13
C HIS A 671 7.00 17.58 24.80
N SER A 672 8.16 17.78 24.18
CA SER A 672 8.28 18.39 22.86
C SER A 672 8.18 17.35 21.75
N ALA A 673 7.56 17.70 20.62
CA ALA A 673 7.46 16.84 19.45
C ALA A 673 7.25 17.63 18.16
N ASP A 674 7.66 17.05 17.03
CA ASP A 674 7.48 17.61 15.68
C ASP A 674 6.02 17.53 15.24
N LYS A 675 5.32 16.45 15.59
CA LYS A 675 3.88 16.30 15.43
C LYS A 675 3.24 15.89 16.76
N THR A 676 2.19 16.60 17.15
CA THR A 676 1.35 16.26 18.30
C THR A 676 -0.01 15.76 17.82
N ILE A 677 -0.48 14.63 18.36
CA ILE A 677 -1.72 13.96 17.97
C ILE A 677 -2.65 13.89 19.19
N VAL A 678 -3.81 14.55 19.12
CA VAL A 678 -4.83 14.54 20.18
C VAL A 678 -5.82 13.41 19.94
N ALA A 679 -5.73 12.34 20.73
CA ALA A 679 -6.56 11.13 20.63
C ALA A 679 -7.38 10.88 21.92
N LEU A 680 -7.96 11.95 22.48
CA LEU A 680 -8.63 11.97 23.79
C LEU A 680 -10.13 11.62 23.74
N GLY A 681 -10.66 11.22 22.58
CA GLY A 681 -12.07 10.89 22.41
C GLY A 681 -13.00 12.04 22.83
N ALA A 682 -14.02 11.74 23.65
CA ALA A 682 -14.96 12.72 24.19
C ALA A 682 -14.30 13.87 24.98
N ASP A 683 -13.13 13.62 25.57
CA ASP A 683 -12.38 14.59 26.38
C ASP A 683 -11.54 15.55 25.49
N ALA A 684 -11.47 15.33 24.17
CA ALA A 684 -10.65 16.18 23.30
C ALA A 684 -11.12 17.65 23.27
N ALA A 685 -12.40 17.93 23.50
CA ALA A 685 -12.92 19.29 23.59
C ALA A 685 -12.43 20.03 24.84
N ASN A 686 -12.01 19.33 25.89
CA ASN A 686 -11.43 19.94 27.08
C ASN A 686 -10.06 20.57 26.78
N LEU A 687 -9.26 19.94 25.92
CA LEU A 687 -7.95 20.44 25.50
C LEU A 687 -8.00 21.32 24.24
N LEU A 688 -8.97 21.07 23.36
CA LEU A 688 -9.20 21.80 22.11
C LEU A 688 -10.66 22.29 22.02
N PRO A 689 -11.06 23.35 22.75
CA PRO A 689 -12.45 23.81 22.81
C PRO A 689 -13.10 24.07 21.43
N GLN A 690 -12.31 24.46 20.44
CA GLN A 690 -12.76 24.69 19.07
C GLN A 690 -13.32 23.43 18.36
N ILE A 691 -12.94 22.21 18.77
CA ILE A 691 -13.55 20.98 18.25
C ILE A 691 -14.95 20.74 18.84
N GLY A 692 -15.27 21.33 19.99
CA GLY A 692 -16.58 21.24 20.64
C GLY A 692 -17.74 21.84 19.82
N LYS A 693 -17.44 22.56 18.73
CA LYS A 693 -18.44 23.03 17.75
C LYS A 693 -18.83 21.98 16.71
N GLN A 694 -18.07 20.89 16.63
CA GLN A 694 -18.16 19.85 15.60
C GLN A 694 -18.48 18.47 16.19
N MET A 695 -18.28 18.32 17.50
CA MET A 695 -18.60 17.12 18.25
C MET A 695 -19.20 17.44 19.61
N THR A 696 -20.01 16.52 20.12
CA THR A 696 -20.59 16.55 21.47
C THR A 696 -20.13 15.32 22.25
N GLY A 697 -19.59 15.50 23.45
CA GLY A 697 -19.35 14.36 24.35
C GLY A 697 -20.68 13.77 24.82
N ARG A 698 -20.90 12.48 24.58
CA ARG A 698 -22.11 11.76 25.02
C ARG A 698 -21.74 10.48 25.75
N ALA A 699 -22.66 9.96 26.56
CA ALA A 699 -22.50 8.69 27.25
C ALA A 699 -23.71 7.76 27.10
N TRP A 700 -23.46 6.46 27.15
CA TRP A 700 -24.50 5.44 27.39
C TRP A 700 -24.22 4.71 28.70
N GLY A 701 -25.29 4.27 29.37
CA GLY A 701 -25.20 3.37 30.51
C GLY A 701 -24.86 1.94 30.08
N VAL A 702 -23.96 1.32 30.84
CA VAL A 702 -23.55 -0.07 30.68
C VAL A 702 -23.75 -0.78 32.01
N ALA A 703 -24.30 -2.00 31.96
CA ALA A 703 -24.49 -2.85 33.12
C ALA A 703 -24.23 -4.31 32.77
N HIS A 704 -24.06 -5.13 33.81
CA HIS A 704 -23.84 -6.57 33.67
C HIS A 704 -24.78 -7.36 34.58
N ILE A 705 -25.02 -8.62 34.22
CA ILE A 705 -25.56 -9.64 35.13
C ILE A 705 -24.47 -10.68 35.36
N GLN A 706 -24.30 -11.10 36.61
CA GLN A 706 -23.46 -12.23 36.96
C GLN A 706 -24.23 -13.53 36.74
N LEU A 707 -23.70 -14.40 35.87
CA LEU A 707 -24.21 -15.74 35.63
C LEU A 707 -23.45 -16.77 36.47
N THR A 708 -24.11 -17.91 36.70
CA THR A 708 -23.47 -19.16 37.10
C THR A 708 -22.65 -19.75 35.94
N GLU A 709 -21.80 -20.74 36.24
CA GLU A 709 -21.02 -21.45 35.21
C GLU A 709 -21.93 -22.13 34.18
N GLU A 710 -23.00 -22.77 34.65
CA GLU A 710 -23.96 -23.50 33.82
C GLU A 710 -24.74 -22.55 32.90
N GLU A 711 -25.27 -21.43 33.44
CA GLU A 711 -25.94 -20.40 32.65
C GLU A 711 -24.99 -19.79 31.59
N ALA A 712 -23.74 -19.52 31.94
CA ALA A 712 -22.76 -18.97 31.00
C ALA A 712 -22.42 -19.96 29.87
N ALA A 713 -22.25 -21.24 30.21
CA ALA A 713 -22.02 -22.31 29.25
C ALA A 713 -23.24 -22.52 28.34
N ASP A 714 -24.45 -22.50 28.90
CA ASP A 714 -25.69 -22.63 28.15
C ASP A 714 -25.87 -21.47 27.18
N LEU A 715 -25.51 -20.23 27.54
CA LEU A 715 -25.65 -19.06 26.66
C LEU A 715 -24.50 -18.87 25.66
N LYS A 716 -23.47 -19.72 25.66
CA LYS A 716 -22.34 -19.63 24.72
C LYS A 716 -22.79 -19.72 23.25
N GLY A 717 -22.25 -18.84 22.40
CA GLY A 717 -22.46 -18.83 20.95
C GLY A 717 -23.76 -18.18 20.47
N ILE A 718 -24.55 -17.56 21.36
CA ILE A 718 -25.68 -16.74 20.93
C ILE A 718 -25.17 -15.52 20.14
N PRO A 719 -25.91 -15.05 19.11
CA PRO A 719 -25.52 -13.86 18.37
C PRO A 719 -25.60 -12.62 19.25
N VAL A 720 -24.78 -11.63 18.91
CA VAL A 720 -24.95 -10.28 19.47
C VAL A 720 -26.34 -9.82 19.09
N THR A 721 -27.17 -9.48 20.07
CA THR A 721 -28.58 -9.20 19.83
C THR A 721 -28.87 -7.77 20.18
N ASN A 722 -29.34 -7.01 19.19
CA ASN A 722 -29.76 -5.64 19.32
C ASN A 722 -31.26 -5.53 19.05
N VAL A 723 -32.03 -5.23 20.10
CA VAL A 723 -33.42 -4.82 19.96
C VAL A 723 -33.42 -3.30 20.00
N ARG A 724 -33.54 -2.68 18.83
CA ARG A 724 -33.12 -1.29 18.59
C ARG A 724 -33.79 -0.25 19.49
N ASP A 725 -35.02 -0.48 19.88
CA ASP A 725 -35.83 0.36 20.75
C ASP A 725 -35.77 -0.04 22.24
N LEU A 726 -35.13 -1.18 22.56
CA LEU A 726 -34.82 -1.61 23.92
C LEU A 726 -33.30 -1.55 24.09
N ALA A 727 -32.64 -2.63 24.51
CA ALA A 727 -31.20 -2.69 24.69
C ALA A 727 -30.55 -3.73 23.76
N PHE A 728 -29.22 -3.79 23.81
CA PHE A 728 -28.44 -4.86 23.19
C PHE A 728 -27.56 -5.58 24.20
N PHE A 729 -27.20 -6.81 23.87
CA PHE A 729 -26.33 -7.67 24.66
C PHE A 729 -25.51 -8.60 23.77
N PHE A 730 -24.55 -9.26 24.40
CA PHE A 730 -23.59 -10.18 23.78
C PHE A 730 -23.78 -11.59 24.34
N GLU A 731 -23.10 -12.59 23.80
CA GLU A 731 -22.88 -13.81 24.57
C GLU A 731 -22.09 -13.49 25.87
N PRO A 732 -22.25 -14.30 26.94
CA PRO A 732 -21.52 -14.04 28.18
C PRO A 732 -20.01 -14.25 27.99
N ASP A 733 -19.22 -13.41 28.65
CA ASP A 733 -17.79 -13.66 28.76
C ASP A 733 -17.56 -14.87 29.66
N LEU A 734 -17.04 -15.98 29.11
CA LEU A 734 -16.93 -17.26 29.83
C LEU A 734 -15.96 -17.20 31.02
N LYS A 735 -15.02 -16.24 31.04
CA LYS A 735 -14.04 -16.11 32.12
C LYS A 735 -14.64 -15.42 33.34
N THR A 736 -15.34 -14.31 33.12
CA THR A 736 -15.98 -13.50 34.17
C THR A 736 -17.40 -13.95 34.46
N LYS A 737 -18.01 -14.71 33.53
CA LYS A 737 -19.40 -15.18 33.54
C LYS A 737 -20.37 -14.01 33.59
N LYS A 738 -19.98 -12.89 32.98
CA LYS A 738 -20.78 -11.66 32.94
C LYS A 738 -21.48 -11.53 31.61
N LEU A 739 -22.77 -11.24 31.67
CA LEU A 739 -23.61 -10.91 30.52
C LEU A 739 -23.81 -9.39 30.50
N LYS A 740 -23.36 -8.72 29.43
CA LYS A 740 -23.36 -7.26 29.34
C LYS A 740 -24.58 -6.72 28.59
N PHE A 741 -25.11 -5.61 29.08
CA PHE A 741 -26.22 -4.88 28.49
C PHE A 741 -25.92 -3.39 28.31
N CYS A 742 -26.54 -2.78 27.30
CA CYS A 742 -26.50 -1.34 27.08
C CYS A 742 -27.73 -0.89 26.27
N HIS A 743 -28.36 0.22 26.66
CA HIS A 743 -29.48 0.82 25.92
C HIS A 743 -28.95 1.85 24.92
N MET A 744 -29.19 1.64 23.61
CA MET A 744 -28.80 2.59 22.56
C MET A 744 -29.88 3.65 22.29
N GLY A 745 -30.37 4.29 23.36
CA GLY A 745 -31.27 5.44 23.28
C GLY A 745 -30.56 6.70 22.78
N GLY A 746 -31.17 7.86 23.07
CA GLY A 746 -30.65 9.18 22.72
C GLY A 746 -29.27 9.53 23.28
N ALA A 747 -28.74 8.75 24.23
CA ALA A 747 -27.50 9.01 24.99
C ALA A 747 -27.62 10.25 25.90
N PHE A 748 -26.65 10.40 26.79
CA PHE A 748 -26.66 11.46 27.80
C PHE A 748 -25.55 12.47 27.58
N THR A 749 -25.86 13.76 27.78
CA THR A 749 -24.91 14.88 27.76
C THR A 749 -24.61 15.38 29.17
N ASN A 750 -23.58 16.20 29.30
CA ASN A 750 -23.13 16.77 30.57
C ASN A 750 -22.59 18.19 30.38
N TYR A 751 -23.43 19.06 29.81
CA TYR A 751 -23.14 20.48 29.64
C TYR A 751 -22.99 21.22 30.97
N SER A 752 -23.78 20.83 31.97
CA SER A 752 -23.81 21.44 33.30
C SER A 752 -22.48 21.34 34.06
N PHE A 753 -21.63 20.37 33.69
CA PHE A 753 -20.32 20.17 34.30
C PHE A 753 -19.22 21.07 33.70
N SER A 754 -19.41 21.57 32.47
CA SER A 754 -18.43 22.44 31.81
C SER A 754 -18.74 23.91 32.05
N LYS A 755 -17.72 24.69 32.39
CA LYS A 755 -17.80 26.15 32.48
C LYS A 755 -17.93 26.82 31.11
N ASP A 756 -17.53 26.13 30.05
CA ASP A 756 -17.46 26.65 28.69
C ASP A 756 -18.66 26.22 27.82
N GLY A 757 -19.70 25.64 28.45
CA GLY A 757 -20.90 25.17 27.75
C GLY A 757 -20.65 23.95 26.86
N LEU A 758 -19.63 23.15 27.16
CA LEU A 758 -19.29 21.93 26.43
C LEU A 758 -19.83 20.69 27.16
N SER A 759 -20.32 19.69 26.43
CA SER A 759 -20.65 18.40 27.06
C SER A 759 -19.38 17.57 27.20
N LEU A 760 -18.91 17.36 28.44
CA LEU A 760 -17.64 16.71 28.74
C LEU A 760 -17.81 15.48 29.66
N PRO A 761 -16.95 14.46 29.53
CA PRO A 761 -16.87 13.37 30.49
C PRO A 761 -16.55 13.86 31.90
N PHE A 762 -16.93 13.09 32.91
CA PHE A 762 -16.44 13.33 34.27
C PHE A 762 -14.92 13.09 34.34
N PRO A 763 -14.18 13.90 35.12
CA PRO A 763 -12.74 13.78 35.25
C PRO A 763 -12.34 12.56 36.07
N GLU A 764 -13.17 12.16 37.05
CA GLU A 764 -12.94 11.00 37.90
C GLU A 764 -13.81 9.82 37.48
N LEU A 765 -13.27 8.60 37.58
CA LEU A 765 -13.99 7.37 37.25
C LEU A 765 -15.19 7.15 38.18
N SER A 766 -15.08 7.52 39.46
CA SER A 766 -16.14 7.35 40.47
C SER A 766 -17.42 8.07 40.09
N ASP A 767 -17.31 9.24 39.45
CA ASP A 767 -18.47 10.04 39.06
C ASP A 767 -19.24 9.41 37.89
N SER A 768 -18.59 8.49 37.16
CA SER A 768 -19.20 7.71 36.10
C SER A 768 -19.73 6.35 36.57
N GLN A 769 -19.63 5.98 37.85
CA GLN A 769 -20.07 4.68 38.39
C GLN A 769 -21.56 4.64 38.72
N PHE A 770 -22.40 4.92 37.73
CA PHE A 770 -23.84 4.74 37.83
C PHE A 770 -24.45 4.48 36.46
N MET A 771 -25.72 4.07 36.45
CA MET A 771 -26.53 3.97 35.23
C MET A 771 -27.83 4.79 35.39
N PRO A 772 -28.25 5.52 34.34
CA PRO A 772 -29.57 6.14 34.27
C PRO A 772 -30.72 5.14 34.46
N LEU A 773 -31.77 5.54 35.18
CA LEU A 773 -32.92 4.67 35.47
C LEU A 773 -33.68 4.26 34.19
N GLU A 774 -33.68 5.11 33.17
CA GLU A 774 -34.27 4.79 31.86
C GLU A 774 -33.55 3.62 31.19
N ASP A 775 -32.22 3.63 31.15
CA ASP A 775 -31.41 2.54 30.59
C ASP A 775 -31.71 1.22 31.32
N GLU A 776 -31.81 1.25 32.66
CA GLU A 776 -32.22 0.09 33.46
C GLU A 776 -33.60 -0.44 33.05
N THR A 777 -34.56 0.46 32.89
CA THR A 777 -35.95 0.11 32.55
C THR A 777 -36.00 -0.67 31.23
N TYR A 778 -35.30 -0.19 30.21
CA TYR A 778 -35.24 -0.87 28.90
C TYR A 778 -34.45 -2.17 28.94
N ILE A 779 -33.37 -2.25 29.73
CA ILE A 779 -32.63 -3.50 29.94
C ILE A 779 -33.53 -4.55 30.60
N ARG A 780 -34.28 -4.18 31.64
CA ARG A 780 -35.22 -5.10 32.30
C ARG A 780 -36.36 -5.53 31.37
N GLN A 781 -36.88 -4.62 30.54
CA GLN A 781 -37.87 -4.99 29.53
C GLN A 781 -37.30 -5.98 28.51
N LEU A 782 -36.08 -5.76 28.03
CA LEU A 782 -35.39 -6.68 27.13
C LEU A 782 -35.21 -8.07 27.77
N LEU A 783 -34.78 -8.12 29.03
CA LEU A 783 -34.63 -9.38 29.75
C LEU A 783 -35.96 -10.14 29.85
N ARG A 784 -37.08 -9.46 30.15
CA ARG A 784 -38.41 -10.10 30.15
C ARG A 784 -38.80 -10.67 28.78
N GLU A 785 -38.35 -10.04 27.69
CA GLU A 785 -38.63 -10.51 26.32
C GLU A 785 -37.74 -11.69 25.89
N VAL A 786 -36.50 -11.76 26.38
CA VAL A 786 -35.48 -12.71 25.90
C VAL A 786 -35.15 -13.80 26.93
N PHE A 787 -34.88 -13.40 28.18
CA PHE A 787 -34.49 -14.26 29.31
C PHE A 787 -35.33 -13.95 30.57
N PRO A 788 -36.62 -14.32 30.62
CA PRO A 788 -37.51 -13.95 31.73
C PRO A 788 -36.96 -14.35 33.11
N HIS A 789 -36.27 -15.49 33.20
CA HIS A 789 -35.66 -16.00 34.42
C HIS A 789 -34.48 -15.15 34.94
N LEU A 790 -33.91 -14.25 34.12
CA LEU A 790 -32.85 -13.33 34.50
C LEU A 790 -33.35 -11.89 34.74
N ALA A 791 -34.63 -11.58 34.46
CA ALA A 791 -35.13 -10.22 34.41
C ALA A 791 -35.04 -9.43 35.74
N ASP A 792 -35.14 -10.15 36.86
CA ASP A 792 -35.07 -9.58 38.21
C ASP A 792 -33.70 -9.79 38.87
N ARG A 793 -32.71 -10.34 38.16
CA ARG A 793 -31.33 -10.43 38.65
C ARG A 793 -30.77 -9.02 38.90
N PRO A 794 -29.92 -8.82 39.93
CA PRO A 794 -29.25 -7.56 40.15
C PRO A 794 -28.35 -7.18 38.97
N LEU A 795 -28.43 -5.92 38.56
CA LEU A 795 -27.49 -5.33 37.60
C LEU A 795 -26.24 -4.87 38.37
N ILE A 796 -25.07 -5.33 37.94
CA ILE A 796 -23.77 -5.04 38.55
C ILE A 796 -22.88 -4.26 37.60
N ASP A 797 -21.77 -3.71 38.12
CA ASP A 797 -20.76 -2.95 37.37
C ASP A 797 -21.37 -1.83 36.51
N GLN A 798 -22.36 -1.13 37.06
CA GLN A 798 -23.05 -0.03 36.38
C GLN A 798 -22.11 1.16 36.19
N HIS A 799 -21.97 1.62 34.95
CA HIS A 799 -21.15 2.78 34.64
C HIS A 799 -21.55 3.48 33.33
N LEU A 800 -21.09 4.71 33.16
CA LEU A 800 -21.19 5.48 31.93
C LEU A 800 -20.00 5.21 31.00
N CYS A 801 -20.29 4.95 29.72
CA CYS A 801 -19.30 4.83 28.66
C CYS A 801 -19.38 6.07 27.75
N TRP A 802 -18.33 6.89 27.74
CA TRP A 802 -18.27 8.15 26.99
C TRP A 802 -17.73 8.00 25.57
N PHE A 803 -18.27 8.77 24.63
CA PHE A 803 -17.84 8.84 23.22
C PHE A 803 -18.04 10.26 22.65
N ALA A 804 -17.31 10.58 21.58
CA ALA A 804 -17.40 11.87 20.89
C ALA A 804 -18.31 11.75 19.67
N ASP A 805 -19.45 12.42 19.70
CA ASP A 805 -20.45 12.31 18.64
C ASP A 805 -20.39 13.48 17.68
N THR A 806 -20.30 13.22 16.38
CA THR A 806 -20.44 14.22 15.31
C THR A 806 -21.84 14.14 14.68
N ASP A 807 -22.30 15.25 14.13
CA ASP A 807 -23.66 15.35 13.57
C ASP A 807 -23.91 14.44 12.37
N ASP A 808 -22.89 14.26 11.55
CA ASP A 808 -22.89 13.36 10.39
C ASP A 808 -22.44 11.94 10.75
N SER A 809 -22.08 11.69 12.02
CA SER A 809 -21.48 10.45 12.50
C SER A 809 -20.19 10.06 11.76
N ASP A 810 -19.53 11.02 11.12
CA ASP A 810 -18.22 10.82 10.53
C ASP A 810 -17.12 11.10 11.57
N PHE A 811 -16.01 10.37 11.49
CA PHE A 811 -14.82 10.65 12.31
C PHE A 811 -14.26 12.05 12.03
N ILE A 812 -13.43 12.57 12.93
CA ILE A 812 -12.58 13.74 12.69
C ILE A 812 -11.12 13.26 12.80
N ILE A 813 -10.44 13.19 11.65
CA ILE A 813 -9.06 12.75 11.51
C ILE A 813 -8.39 13.78 10.62
N ASP A 814 -7.89 14.87 11.19
CA ASP A 814 -7.30 15.95 10.39
C ASP A 814 -6.32 16.79 11.19
N TYR A 815 -5.57 17.62 10.48
CA TYR A 815 -4.82 18.70 11.08
C TYR A 815 -5.76 19.76 11.65
N VAL A 816 -5.41 20.26 12.83
CA VAL A 816 -6.08 21.41 13.43
C VAL A 816 -5.69 22.66 12.62
N PRO A 817 -6.65 23.49 12.15
CA PRO A 817 -6.35 24.69 11.38
C PRO A 817 -5.40 25.63 12.11
N ASP A 818 -4.66 26.43 11.34
CA ASP A 818 -3.74 27.45 11.86
C ASP A 818 -2.60 26.91 12.74
N THR A 819 -2.30 25.60 12.62
CA THR A 819 -1.17 24.95 13.33
C THR A 819 -0.03 24.50 12.41
N ASN A 820 -0.02 24.97 11.16
CA ASN A 820 1.03 24.68 10.17
C ASN A 820 1.33 23.16 10.03
N ALA A 821 0.26 22.36 10.04
CA ALA A 821 0.29 20.89 9.97
C ALA A 821 1.11 20.19 11.07
N THR A 822 1.20 20.76 12.28
CA THR A 822 1.94 20.16 13.41
C THR A 822 1.02 19.55 14.49
N LEU A 823 -0.26 19.91 14.50
CA LEU A 823 -1.25 19.35 15.42
C LEU A 823 -2.32 18.57 14.65
N VAL A 824 -2.49 17.30 15.00
CA VAL A 824 -3.53 16.41 14.48
C VAL A 824 -4.56 16.14 15.57
N VAL A 825 -5.83 16.03 15.21
CA VAL A 825 -6.88 15.55 16.11
C VAL A 825 -7.51 14.26 15.58
N LEU A 826 -7.75 13.32 16.48
CA LEU A 826 -8.41 12.04 16.26
C LEU A 826 -9.61 11.93 17.21
N SER A 827 -10.80 12.28 16.73
CA SER A 827 -12.03 12.24 17.54
C SER A 827 -13.26 11.94 16.69
N GLY A 828 -14.45 12.21 17.21
CA GLY A 828 -15.72 12.01 16.51
C GLY A 828 -16.05 10.53 16.28
N ASP A 829 -15.65 9.63 17.18
CA ASP A 829 -15.85 8.19 17.04
C ASP A 829 -17.32 7.77 16.92
N SER A 830 -18.23 8.67 17.32
CA SER A 830 -19.69 8.60 17.17
C SER A 830 -20.30 7.29 17.67
N GLY A 831 -19.66 6.67 18.66
CA GLY A 831 -20.09 5.41 19.25
C GLY A 831 -19.84 4.18 18.36
N HIS A 832 -19.08 4.30 17.27
CA HIS A 832 -18.79 3.18 16.36
C HIS A 832 -17.31 3.02 15.97
N GLY A 833 -16.39 3.74 16.59
CA GLY A 833 -14.96 3.74 16.24
C GLY A 833 -14.20 2.44 16.56
N PHE A 834 -14.54 1.72 17.64
CA PHE A 834 -13.73 0.56 18.10
C PHE A 834 -13.55 -0.53 17.03
N LYS A 835 -14.60 -0.83 16.27
CA LYS A 835 -14.53 -1.88 15.24
C LYS A 835 -13.49 -1.58 14.16
N MET A 836 -13.07 -0.33 14.00
CA MET A 836 -12.07 0.10 13.02
C MET A 836 -10.64 -0.02 13.53
N MET A 837 -10.43 -0.41 14.80
CA MET A 837 -9.11 -0.45 15.45
C MET A 837 -8.01 -1.12 14.59
N PRO A 838 -8.23 -2.26 13.92
CA PRO A 838 -7.18 -2.92 13.12
C PRO A 838 -6.69 -2.13 11.90
N ILE A 839 -7.49 -1.19 11.42
CA ILE A 839 -7.16 -0.40 10.22
C ILE A 839 -7.02 1.10 10.52
N PHE A 840 -7.40 1.54 11.72
CA PHE A 840 -7.49 2.96 12.06
C PHE A 840 -6.15 3.69 11.92
N GLY A 841 -5.05 3.08 12.40
CA GLY A 841 -3.73 3.69 12.33
C GLY A 841 -3.28 4.00 10.89
N GLN A 842 -3.74 3.24 9.89
CA GLN A 842 -3.41 3.45 8.48
C GLN A 842 -3.94 4.80 7.97
N PHE A 843 -5.08 5.26 8.50
CA PHE A 843 -5.65 6.56 8.15
C PHE A 843 -4.76 7.69 8.65
N VAL A 844 -4.21 7.55 9.86
CA VAL A 844 -3.32 8.54 10.46
C VAL A 844 -1.96 8.53 9.78
N HIS A 845 -1.39 7.36 9.52
CA HIS A 845 -0.14 7.25 8.76
C HIS A 845 -0.28 7.91 7.37
N LYS A 846 -1.38 7.66 6.66
CA LYS A 846 -1.65 8.31 5.38
C LYS A 846 -1.73 9.83 5.51
N LEU A 847 -2.45 10.35 6.51
CA LEU A 847 -2.54 11.79 6.79
C LEU A 847 -1.16 12.43 7.05
N LEU A 848 -0.28 11.73 7.78
CA LEU A 848 1.07 12.23 8.07
C LEU A 848 1.97 12.22 6.84
N VAL A 849 1.88 11.20 5.98
CA VAL A 849 2.68 11.09 4.75
C VAL A 849 2.22 12.08 3.67
N GLU A 850 0.90 12.27 3.54
CA GLU A 850 0.35 13.17 2.51
C GLU A 850 0.28 14.63 2.96
N GLU A 851 0.48 14.89 4.27
CA GLU A 851 0.34 16.21 4.92
C GLU A 851 -1.00 16.92 4.64
N ARG A 852 -2.04 16.15 4.29
CA ARG A 852 -3.40 16.63 4.03
C ARG A 852 -4.42 15.51 4.22
N GLN A 853 -5.65 15.86 4.63
CA GLN A 853 -6.74 14.89 4.70
C GLN A 853 -7.54 14.87 3.39
N ASP A 854 -7.40 13.80 2.62
CA ASP A 854 -8.11 13.60 1.35
C ASP A 854 -9.52 13.03 1.50
N GLN A 855 -9.80 12.36 2.62
CA GLN A 855 -11.14 11.88 2.91
C GLN A 855 -11.99 13.04 3.44
N ARG A 856 -12.81 13.63 2.56
CA ARG A 856 -13.71 14.75 2.86
C ARG A 856 -14.59 14.51 4.10
N LYS A 857 -15.01 13.26 4.33
CA LYS A 857 -15.80 12.87 5.51
C LYS A 857 -15.08 13.12 6.84
N TRP A 858 -13.75 13.02 6.86
CA TRP A 858 -12.93 13.06 8.08
C TRP A 858 -12.22 14.39 8.31
N GLN A 859 -12.38 15.34 7.39
CA GLN A 859 -11.76 16.66 7.47
C GLN A 859 -12.25 17.48 8.67
N TRP A 860 -11.43 18.44 9.10
CA TRP A 860 -11.83 19.47 10.03
C TRP A 860 -13.02 20.27 9.47
N LYS A 861 -14.07 20.45 10.27
CA LYS A 861 -15.35 21.03 9.86
C LYS A 861 -15.45 22.49 10.32
N GLY A 862 -15.59 23.42 9.38
CA GLY A 862 -15.57 24.88 9.60
C GLY A 862 -16.77 25.51 10.32
N GLY A 863 -17.79 24.74 10.74
CA GLY A 863 -18.84 25.21 11.65
C GLY A 863 -20.31 24.96 11.28
N LYS A 864 -21.13 25.17 12.32
CA LYS A 864 -22.57 24.92 12.59
C LYS A 864 -23.08 23.48 12.49
N ALA A 865 -23.59 23.06 13.65
CA ALA A 865 -24.24 21.79 13.86
C ALA A 865 -25.48 21.64 12.99
N LYS A 866 -25.59 20.50 12.30
CA LYS A 866 -26.86 20.04 11.74
C LYS A 866 -27.43 19.02 12.71
N ALA A 867 -28.75 19.06 12.91
CA ALA A 867 -29.57 18.18 13.75
C ALA A 867 -28.93 16.86 14.23
N ALA A 868 -29.22 16.48 15.49
CA ALA A 868 -28.80 15.24 16.12
C ALA A 868 -28.77 14.04 15.15
N ALA A 869 -27.74 13.18 15.26
CA ALA A 869 -27.52 12.11 14.29
C ALA A 869 -28.82 11.34 13.98
N VAL A 870 -29.22 11.36 12.70
CA VAL A 870 -30.53 10.93 12.17
C VAL A 870 -30.90 9.48 12.53
N TRP A 871 -29.94 8.69 13.01
CA TRP A 871 -30.11 7.27 13.34
C TRP A 871 -30.54 6.96 14.78
N ARG A 872 -30.53 7.93 15.71
CA ARG A 872 -30.91 7.70 17.12
C ARG A 872 -32.39 7.37 17.26
N SER A 873 -32.73 6.59 18.29
CA SER A 873 -34.13 6.24 18.61
C SER A 873 -34.86 7.33 19.42
N SER A 874 -34.13 8.20 20.12
CA SER A 874 -34.66 9.35 20.89
C SER A 874 -33.66 10.51 20.99
N ASP A 875 -34.11 11.65 21.53
CA ASP A 875 -33.26 12.82 21.81
C ASP A 875 -32.35 12.61 23.03
N SER A 876 -31.22 13.32 23.09
CA SER A 876 -30.34 13.28 24.27
C SER A 876 -30.93 13.95 25.49
N GLN A 877 -30.54 13.45 26.66
CA GLN A 877 -30.89 14.03 27.96
C GLN A 877 -29.65 14.50 28.71
N GLU A 878 -29.78 15.56 29.49
CA GLU A 878 -28.70 16.10 30.31
C GLU A 878 -28.60 15.36 31.65
N LEU A 879 -27.42 14.86 32.01
CA LEU A 879 -27.20 14.03 33.20
C LEU A 879 -27.63 14.69 34.51
N ALA A 880 -27.53 16.02 34.64
CA ALA A 880 -27.93 16.73 35.85
C ALA A 880 -29.42 16.56 36.21
N GLY A 881 -30.29 16.28 35.23
CA GLY A 881 -31.72 16.09 35.43
C GLY A 881 -32.16 14.63 35.53
N VAL A 882 -31.24 13.66 35.39
CA VAL A 882 -31.60 12.25 35.21
C VAL A 882 -31.56 11.50 36.55
N PRO A 883 -32.67 10.88 36.98
CA PRO A 883 -32.68 10.01 38.15
C PRO A 883 -31.68 8.86 38.00
N ARG A 884 -30.85 8.66 39.04
CA ARG A 884 -29.92 7.53 39.12
C ARG A 884 -30.68 6.28 39.59
N ALA A 885 -30.32 5.12 39.06
CA ALA A 885 -30.76 3.84 39.62
C ALA A 885 -30.36 3.75 41.10
N LYS A 886 -31.26 3.22 41.95
CA LYS A 886 -30.91 2.93 43.35
C LYS A 886 -29.97 1.72 43.35
N LEU A 887 -28.76 1.91 43.90
CA LEU A 887 -27.75 0.87 44.09
C LEU A 887 -28.25 -0.24 45.02
#